data_AF-A0A1J4K5C5-F1
#
_entry.id   AF-A0A1J4K5C5-F1
#
_cell.length_a   1.000
_cell.length_b   1.000
_cell.length_c   1.000
_cell.angle_alpha   90.00
_cell.angle_beta   90.00
_cell.angle_gamma   90.00
#
_symmetry.space_group_name_H-M   'P 1'
#
loop_
_entity.id
_entity.type
_entity.pdbx_description
1 polymer ?
#
loop_
_entity_poly.entity_id
_entity_poly.type
_entity_poly.pdbx_seq_one_letter_code
_entity_poly.pdbx_strand_id
1 'polypeptide(L)'
;MAEVMPSFLNQKQTEIPKFPESFHFFSYMCSHPSSFLSFVRIFHIFLMAQFYMASFTPIINKIRSEQLDETILSNIFSILVHFTPFEKFRSIRSGEYDNIIILLSIILIVYFFIVYVHYRSFLSTVSFFQFFKHSRIFVLMPVPTIFILPICTSIAQNIGNETYLENRIHIQYIDFIVLVLILISIISFTLWIRPLYYYTPIFLESSIPSRLIPDDHFINFLLAKNFVIFLSLLLSSKLASIFFTIFSCFLNTLLYVDIFKVPFISPFDSAVAMSGLFVNTISTIFSCISIYFPIVFEYQDIFFYSSIPFFIIISLISYFVRNKIELKDPLCKCQQSVWKSTVDKENIDELEAEYVKYGNINDLLASIYCKLILKENDIKTLKQILNLMKGNTFSWPIKFVLFEFYKQCNQDKFSIDNDPQITEIKNEIFAYQDKIDLFWSNIIKGTLLEASQVNILLKKEQEQIRKKYWKLIRIYSQNVDLNSLGSKYLFLKNNDINNEIDLISRYKMFCSTKNIVDTMYYPTGSTTESSYETETDQQKKKVSQNIYRYAINQNLPFIDYVFLILSIILLLISFMLVSIPFQRLIQRASQFKNLPESIGKEVSIGADWGVLDYSLSHAISCTKYVDADHDDIMDLINGHHKPEHLSHVTIGHTVRLIDQIAINLMKNTVQFPNDIRTIAAQDILDYLEQIWLKPTVALYPHSSLIPLRQFRIDTISMINGYCGIVIKNFDGTVHPCQNPSVKEVKMIERDFYANSYTMKEIIMLCMDSSNQYVQKLLDINLTNHDFKFIAIYFLPFILTIFISTFLYFASFYGEYSLVKKYFRPSSHPNENIQVDFCQANEKFKLTHQYFTFSSFLIFMFIFTFLQMYLLLNYTNGAYRNVMNYCIFLSNLGNYSLNSITMLTGFIRRIQYPKNISLHRNLPRYYKGMELTLDHVYTSMIDISHTKSLKFLFDEYCDYHRFNSFHDSISCWSILRVMDLMNYWSNIHVLDTSSFCFDQIQHLIVSHGLPEIRRAITNTARIATLEITKVGFYAFLEILFLAFIGSFVIIVIVIYFLDINGRYAHIVSYLYFLNPAYVTKNRCFIDFLVNLDSKQTQEKYSQSYLKIFNSTNISLLILDRNLNILVGTASFFKDFGYQQQQLCGQSIDIIIPRHFQESNNNEKFYTNLNKIINKNSYIKKYSK
;
A
#
# COMPACT_ATOMS: atom_id res chain seq x y z
N MET A 1 -31.51 -7.33 30.25
CA MET A 1 -31.41 -8.52 29.37
C MET A 1 -32.22 -9.70 29.92
N ALA A 2 -32.19 -9.98 31.24
CA ALA A 2 -32.99 -11.05 31.88
C ALA A 2 -34.52 -10.85 31.82
N GLU A 3 -35.03 -9.62 31.78
CA GLU A 3 -36.48 -9.34 31.70
C GLU A 3 -37.09 -9.41 30.29
N VAL A 4 -36.27 -9.38 29.24
CA VAL A 4 -36.74 -9.38 27.83
C VAL A 4 -36.87 -10.81 27.27
N MET A 5 -36.22 -11.79 27.91
CA MET A 5 -36.17 -13.17 27.43
C MET A 5 -37.50 -13.96 27.57
N PRO A 6 -38.31 -13.79 28.64
CA PRO A 6 -39.55 -14.56 28.81
C PRO A 6 -40.66 -14.19 27.82
N SER A 7 -40.73 -12.93 27.38
CA SER A 7 -41.74 -12.48 26.41
C SER A 7 -41.47 -13.01 24.98
N PHE A 8 -40.19 -13.28 24.65
CA PHE A 8 -39.80 -13.91 23.39
C PHE A 8 -40.14 -15.40 23.31
N LEU A 9 -40.17 -16.10 24.45
CA LEU A 9 -40.47 -17.53 24.51
C LEU A 9 -41.97 -17.86 24.49
N ASN A 10 -42.83 -16.90 24.85
CA ASN A 10 -44.27 -17.10 24.98
C ASN A 10 -45.11 -16.59 23.78
N GLN A 11 -44.48 -16.06 22.72
CA GLN A 11 -45.20 -15.81 21.47
C GLN A 11 -45.58 -17.15 20.84
N LYS A 12 -46.89 -17.48 20.82
CA LYS A 12 -47.43 -18.57 20.01
C LYS A 12 -46.92 -18.38 18.58
N GLN A 13 -46.01 -19.25 18.16
CA GLN A 13 -45.54 -19.30 16.77
C GLN A 13 -46.77 -19.60 15.90
N THR A 14 -47.35 -18.56 15.32
CA THR A 14 -48.16 -18.72 14.12
C THR A 14 -47.30 -19.50 13.14
N GLU A 15 -47.86 -20.55 12.53
CA GLU A 15 -47.12 -21.41 11.59
C GLU A 15 -46.44 -20.52 10.54
N ILE A 16 -45.13 -20.35 10.70
CA ILE A 16 -44.35 -19.48 9.83
C ILE A 16 -44.44 -20.12 8.44
N PRO A 17 -44.89 -19.38 7.41
CA PRO A 17 -45.00 -19.93 6.06
C PRO A 17 -43.65 -20.48 5.63
N LYS A 18 -43.61 -21.79 5.32
CA LYS A 18 -42.38 -22.44 4.88
C LYS A 18 -41.99 -21.84 3.53
N PHE A 19 -40.82 -21.21 3.50
CA PHE A 19 -40.14 -20.87 2.25
C PHE A 19 -39.99 -22.15 1.42
N PRO A 20 -40.06 -22.08 0.06
CA PRO A 20 -39.87 -23.25 -0.78
C PRO A 20 -38.67 -24.08 -0.31
N GLU A 21 -38.87 -25.40 -0.13
CA GLU A 21 -37.83 -26.31 0.40
C GLU A 21 -36.57 -26.32 -0.48
N SER A 22 -36.72 -25.92 -1.74
CA SER A 22 -35.65 -25.62 -2.72
C SER A 22 -34.59 -24.65 -2.20
N PHE A 23 -34.90 -23.85 -1.18
CA PHE A 23 -33.97 -22.93 -0.52
C PHE A 23 -33.74 -23.32 0.94
N HIS A 24 -33.17 -24.51 1.14
CA HIS A 24 -33.06 -25.17 2.44
C HIS A 24 -32.44 -24.31 3.55
N PHE A 25 -31.45 -23.46 3.23
CA PHE A 25 -30.86 -22.52 4.19
C PHE A 25 -31.84 -21.40 4.58
N PHE A 26 -32.55 -20.80 3.61
CA PHE A 26 -33.52 -19.72 3.84
C PHE A 26 -34.78 -20.21 4.51
N SER A 27 -35.34 -21.34 4.06
CA SER A 27 -36.48 -21.98 4.72
C SER A 27 -36.18 -22.25 6.19
N TYR A 28 -34.96 -22.70 6.50
CA TYR A 28 -34.49 -22.90 7.86
C TYR A 28 -34.30 -21.57 8.64
N MET A 29 -33.74 -20.54 8.01
CA MET A 29 -33.57 -19.20 8.58
C MET A 29 -34.90 -18.46 8.81
N CYS A 30 -35.92 -18.66 7.98
CA CYS A 30 -37.23 -18.04 8.20
C CYS A 30 -37.99 -18.77 9.32
N SER A 31 -37.81 -20.09 9.45
CA SER A 31 -38.55 -20.90 10.43
C SER A 31 -37.99 -20.86 11.86
N HIS A 32 -36.74 -20.45 12.08
CA HIS A 32 -36.09 -20.54 13.40
C HIS A 32 -35.38 -19.23 13.81
N PRO A 33 -36.08 -18.17 14.29
CA PRO A 33 -35.46 -16.89 14.62
C PRO A 33 -34.26 -17.05 15.56
N SER A 34 -33.14 -16.39 15.26
CA SER A 34 -31.89 -16.57 16.02
C SER A 34 -31.91 -15.77 17.32
N SER A 35 -31.58 -16.44 18.43
CA SER A 35 -31.32 -15.80 19.72
C SER A 35 -30.02 -14.97 19.75
N PHE A 36 -29.11 -15.14 18.78
CA PHE A 36 -27.79 -14.50 18.76
C PHE A 36 -27.68 -13.26 17.84
N LEU A 37 -28.79 -12.74 17.31
CA LEU A 37 -28.74 -11.63 16.34
C LEU A 37 -28.11 -10.37 16.95
N SER A 38 -28.40 -10.09 18.22
CA SER A 38 -27.79 -8.98 18.97
C SER A 38 -26.28 -9.17 19.15
N PHE A 39 -25.81 -10.41 19.32
CA PHE A 39 -24.38 -10.70 19.41
C PHE A 39 -23.68 -10.45 18.08
N VAL A 40 -24.28 -10.82 16.94
CA VAL A 40 -23.72 -10.53 15.61
C VAL A 40 -23.48 -9.04 15.41
N ARG A 41 -24.43 -8.19 15.81
CA ARG A 41 -24.27 -6.73 15.75
C ARG A 41 -23.12 -6.24 16.63
N ILE A 42 -22.99 -6.77 17.85
CA ILE A 42 -21.86 -6.46 18.74
C ILE A 42 -20.54 -6.85 18.08
N PHE A 43 -20.45 -8.05 17.50
CA PHE A 43 -19.25 -8.50 16.79
C PHE A 43 -18.93 -7.64 15.56
N HIS A 44 -19.94 -7.19 14.83
CA HIS A 44 -19.74 -6.32 13.67
C HIS A 44 -19.26 -4.92 14.07
N ILE A 45 -19.85 -4.33 15.13
CA ILE A 45 -19.36 -3.09 15.73
C ILE A 45 -17.93 -3.26 16.21
N PHE A 46 -17.65 -4.37 16.89
CA PHE A 46 -16.31 -4.68 17.41
C PHE A 46 -15.28 -4.85 16.27
N LEU A 47 -15.65 -5.50 15.17
CA LEU A 47 -14.82 -5.62 13.97
C LEU A 47 -14.49 -4.24 13.39
N MET A 48 -15.50 -3.38 13.23
CA MET A 48 -15.30 -2.03 12.71
C MET A 48 -14.44 -1.19 13.66
N ALA A 49 -14.63 -1.35 14.98
CA ALA A 49 -13.77 -0.75 15.99
C ALA A 49 -12.32 -1.25 15.87
N GLN A 50 -12.09 -2.55 15.69
CA GLN A 50 -10.76 -3.11 15.48
C GLN A 50 -10.09 -2.60 14.20
N PHE A 51 -10.81 -2.54 13.08
CA PHE A 51 -10.26 -1.96 11.85
C PHE A 51 -9.90 -0.49 12.03
N TYR A 52 -10.77 0.26 12.68
CA TYR A 52 -10.51 1.65 13.05
C TYR A 52 -9.26 1.75 13.93
N MET A 53 -9.13 0.94 14.98
CA MET A 53 -7.92 0.93 15.81
C MET A 53 -6.66 0.52 15.02
N ALA A 54 -6.78 -0.41 14.07
CA ALA A 54 -5.68 -0.83 13.21
C ALA A 54 -5.12 0.31 12.34
N SER A 55 -5.91 1.33 12.03
CA SER A 55 -5.37 2.52 11.33
C SER A 55 -4.38 3.31 12.16
N PHE A 56 -4.45 3.22 13.49
CA PHE A 56 -3.53 3.89 14.41
C PHE A 56 -2.26 3.09 14.67
N THR A 57 -2.10 1.88 14.13
CA THR A 57 -0.90 1.08 14.38
C THR A 57 0.41 1.79 14.04
N PRO A 58 0.52 2.59 12.96
CA PRO A 58 1.73 3.37 12.71
C PRO A 58 2.06 4.37 13.82
N ILE A 59 1.04 5.01 14.41
CA ILE A 59 1.18 5.91 15.56
C ILE A 59 1.65 5.14 16.79
N ILE A 60 0.99 4.02 17.10
CA ILE A 60 1.34 3.14 18.23
C ILE A 60 2.80 2.68 18.12
N ASN A 61 3.24 2.32 16.90
CA ASN A 61 4.62 1.93 16.64
C ASN A 61 5.60 3.08 16.91
N LYS A 62 5.23 4.33 16.58
CA LYS A 62 6.04 5.51 16.87
C LYS A 62 6.12 5.82 18.37
N ILE A 63 4.98 5.88 19.08
CA ILE A 63 4.91 6.04 20.55
C ILE A 63 5.83 5.01 21.23
N ARG A 64 5.75 3.76 20.77
CA ARG A 64 6.57 2.66 21.27
C ARG A 64 8.06 2.82 20.98
N SER A 65 8.42 3.31 19.79
CA SER A 65 9.83 3.51 19.40
C SER A 65 10.50 4.65 20.18
N GLU A 66 9.75 5.68 20.52
CA GLU A 66 10.24 6.87 21.24
C GLU A 66 10.21 6.69 22.77
N GLN A 67 9.86 5.49 23.26
CA GLN A 67 9.73 5.16 24.69
C GLN A 67 8.82 6.12 25.48
N LEU A 68 7.84 6.73 24.82
CA LEU A 68 6.92 7.66 25.47
C LEU A 68 6.03 6.91 26.48
N ASP A 69 5.61 7.65 27.52
CA ASP A 69 4.72 7.14 28.57
C ASP A 69 3.42 6.57 27.99
N GLU A 70 2.79 5.65 28.74
CA GLU A 70 1.58 4.97 28.31
C GLU A 70 0.45 5.97 28.06
N THR A 71 0.08 6.13 26.79
CA THR A 71 -1.10 6.92 26.42
C THR A 71 -2.34 6.05 26.53
N ILE A 72 -3.49 6.67 26.81
CA ILE A 72 -4.79 5.99 26.81
C ILE A 72 -5.05 5.32 25.45
N LEU A 73 -4.61 5.95 24.35
CA LEU A 73 -4.66 5.38 23.00
C LEU A 73 -3.94 4.02 22.93
N SER A 74 -2.75 3.91 23.52
CA SER A 74 -1.97 2.66 23.53
C SER A 74 -2.69 1.54 24.30
N ASN A 75 -3.33 1.87 25.42
CA ASN A 75 -4.13 0.96 26.21
C ASN A 75 -5.38 0.48 25.48
N ILE A 76 -6.14 1.40 24.88
CA ILE A 76 -7.35 1.06 24.11
C ILE A 76 -6.97 0.23 22.88
N PHE A 77 -5.87 0.57 22.19
CA PHE A 77 -5.35 -0.20 21.07
C PHE A 77 -4.98 -1.62 21.48
N SER A 78 -4.23 -1.78 22.58
CA SER A 78 -3.83 -3.08 23.08
C SER A 78 -5.04 -3.96 23.46
N ILE A 79 -6.04 -3.37 24.12
CA ILE A 79 -7.25 -4.11 24.51
C ILE A 79 -8.08 -4.50 23.29
N LEU A 80 -8.32 -3.59 22.35
CA LEU A 80 -9.19 -3.85 21.21
C LEU A 80 -8.51 -4.72 20.15
N VAL A 81 -7.22 -4.50 19.89
CA VAL A 81 -6.47 -5.20 18.83
C VAL A 81 -5.79 -6.46 19.35
N HIS A 82 -5.25 -6.47 20.57
CA HIS A 82 -4.47 -7.61 21.10
C HIS A 82 -5.17 -8.37 22.23
N PHE A 83 -6.38 -7.96 22.64
CA PHE A 83 -7.10 -8.55 23.79
C PHE A 83 -6.27 -8.58 25.09
N THR A 84 -5.28 -7.69 25.22
CA THR A 84 -4.35 -7.66 26.36
C THR A 84 -4.10 -6.23 26.82
N PRO A 85 -3.90 -5.97 28.13
CA PRO A 85 -3.50 -4.66 28.63
C PRO A 85 -2.14 -4.23 28.07
N PHE A 86 -1.91 -2.93 27.85
CA PHE A 86 -0.66 -2.45 27.24
C PHE A 86 0.57 -2.73 28.10
N GLU A 87 0.46 -2.69 29.43
CA GLU A 87 1.55 -3.05 30.35
C GLU A 87 2.03 -4.50 30.12
N LYS A 88 1.10 -5.45 30.04
CA LYS A 88 1.40 -6.86 29.72
C LYS A 88 1.88 -7.01 28.29
N PHE A 89 1.37 -6.21 27.38
CA PHE A 89 1.84 -6.18 26.00
C PHE A 89 3.27 -5.62 25.88
N ARG A 90 3.66 -4.67 26.74
CA ARG A 90 5.01 -4.12 26.85
C ARG A 90 5.97 -5.14 27.43
N SER A 91 5.53 -5.98 28.38
CA SER A 91 6.32 -7.09 28.91
C SER A 91 6.52 -8.24 27.91
N ILE A 92 5.69 -8.37 26.86
CA ILE A 92 5.97 -9.31 25.74
C ILE A 92 7.33 -9.01 25.08
N ARG A 93 7.85 -7.78 25.20
CA ARG A 93 9.16 -7.35 24.67
C ARG A 93 10.37 -7.95 25.41
N SER A 94 10.24 -8.39 26.66
CA SER A 94 11.37 -8.96 27.41
C SER A 94 11.71 -10.40 27.03
N GLY A 95 10.99 -11.00 26.07
CA GLY A 95 11.23 -12.37 25.60
C GLY A 95 10.55 -13.46 26.46
N GLU A 96 9.75 -13.09 27.47
CA GLU A 96 9.20 -14.07 28.43
C GLU A 96 7.91 -14.77 27.97
N TYR A 97 7.31 -14.42 26.83
CA TYR A 97 5.98 -14.96 26.46
C TYR A 97 5.79 -15.31 24.97
N ASP A 98 6.60 -16.25 24.46
CA ASP A 98 6.23 -17.11 23.31
C ASP A 98 4.84 -17.76 23.50
N ASN A 99 4.45 -17.98 24.76
CA ASN A 99 3.19 -18.60 25.15
C ASN A 99 1.93 -17.81 24.73
N ILE A 100 1.98 -16.47 24.57
CA ILE A 100 0.79 -15.70 24.14
C ILE A 100 0.56 -15.86 22.63
N ILE A 101 1.63 -15.80 21.84
CA ILE A 101 1.53 -16.08 20.39
C ILE A 101 1.11 -17.52 20.16
N ILE A 102 1.65 -18.47 20.93
CA ILE A 102 1.23 -19.87 20.92
C ILE A 102 -0.25 -19.99 21.32
N LEU A 103 -0.69 -19.33 22.39
CA LEU A 103 -2.09 -19.35 22.84
C LEU A 103 -3.04 -18.77 21.80
N LEU A 104 -2.72 -17.61 21.21
CA LEU A 104 -3.54 -17.01 20.16
C LEU A 104 -3.57 -17.88 18.89
N SER A 105 -2.44 -18.52 18.55
CA SER A 105 -2.37 -19.48 17.44
C SER A 105 -3.20 -20.73 17.72
N ILE A 106 -3.20 -21.25 18.96
CA ILE A 106 -4.06 -22.35 19.39
C ILE A 106 -5.54 -21.94 19.31
N ILE A 107 -5.89 -20.74 19.78
CA ILE A 107 -7.27 -20.21 19.67
C ILE A 107 -7.69 -20.12 18.20
N LEU A 108 -6.82 -19.66 17.31
CA LEU A 108 -7.10 -19.61 15.86
C LEU A 108 -7.31 -21.01 15.27
N ILE A 109 -6.47 -21.98 15.63
CA ILE A 109 -6.60 -23.38 15.18
C ILE A 109 -7.91 -23.98 15.69
N VAL A 110 -8.24 -23.77 16.97
CA VAL A 110 -9.51 -24.23 17.57
C VAL A 110 -10.70 -23.56 16.88
N TYR A 111 -10.62 -22.26 16.58
CA TYR A 111 -11.65 -21.56 15.84
C TYR A 111 -11.83 -22.15 14.43
N PHE A 112 -10.76 -22.32 13.67
CA PHE A 112 -10.82 -22.95 12.34
C PHE A 112 -11.36 -24.37 12.39
N PHE A 113 -11.02 -25.14 13.42
CA PHE A 113 -11.57 -26.47 13.64
C PHE A 113 -13.07 -26.44 13.93
N ILE A 114 -13.53 -25.55 14.83
CA ILE A 114 -14.96 -25.36 15.13
C ILE A 114 -15.72 -24.98 13.85
N VAL A 115 -15.14 -24.10 13.03
CA VAL A 115 -15.72 -23.67 11.76
C VAL A 115 -15.80 -24.82 10.76
N TYR A 116 -14.74 -25.61 10.63
CA TYR A 116 -14.73 -26.80 9.77
C TYR A 116 -15.78 -27.83 10.22
N VAL A 117 -15.86 -28.10 11.54
CA VAL A 117 -16.87 -28.99 12.12
C VAL A 117 -18.27 -28.46 11.85
N HIS A 118 -18.51 -27.15 11.96
CA HIS A 118 -19.79 -26.52 11.65
C HIS A 118 -20.17 -26.60 10.17
N TYR A 119 -19.21 -26.40 9.26
CA TYR A 119 -19.44 -26.57 7.83
C TYR A 119 -19.84 -28.01 7.49
N ARG A 120 -19.10 -29.00 8.02
CA ARG A 120 -19.41 -30.43 7.87
C ARG A 120 -20.74 -30.82 8.51
N SER A 121 -21.01 -30.26 9.68
CA SER A 121 -22.25 -30.37 10.45
C SER A 121 -23.45 -29.90 9.63
N PHE A 122 -23.39 -28.71 9.03
CA PHE A 122 -24.45 -28.17 8.18
C PHE A 122 -24.74 -29.06 6.97
N LEU A 123 -23.71 -29.69 6.41
CA LEU A 123 -23.83 -30.64 5.30
C LEU A 123 -24.32 -32.04 5.72
N SER A 124 -24.34 -32.35 7.02
CA SER A 124 -24.73 -33.66 7.56
C SER A 124 -26.12 -33.60 8.21
N THR A 125 -26.88 -34.69 8.12
CA THR A 125 -28.22 -34.80 8.72
C THR A 125 -28.21 -35.28 10.18
N VAL A 126 -27.04 -35.34 10.84
CA VAL A 126 -26.89 -35.94 12.17
C VAL A 126 -27.52 -35.06 13.25
N SER A 127 -28.30 -35.65 14.16
CA SER A 127 -29.09 -34.97 15.19
C SER A 127 -28.28 -34.11 16.17
N PHE A 128 -27.09 -34.57 16.57
CA PHE A 128 -26.16 -33.83 17.46
C PHE A 128 -25.81 -32.43 16.93
N PHE A 129 -25.84 -32.26 15.60
CA PHE A 129 -25.50 -31.02 14.93
C PHE A 129 -26.68 -30.01 14.81
N GLN A 130 -27.89 -30.41 15.20
CA GLN A 130 -29.06 -29.51 15.17
C GLN A 130 -28.91 -28.32 16.11
N PHE A 131 -28.24 -28.47 17.27
CA PHE A 131 -27.97 -27.35 18.17
C PHE A 131 -27.15 -26.23 17.50
N PHE A 132 -26.07 -26.60 16.81
CA PHE A 132 -25.22 -25.66 16.07
C PHE A 132 -25.93 -25.05 14.85
N LYS A 133 -26.88 -25.79 14.25
CA LYS A 133 -27.74 -25.28 13.19
C LYS A 133 -28.71 -24.20 13.73
N HIS A 134 -29.32 -24.45 14.89
CA HIS A 134 -30.27 -23.54 15.55
C HIS A 134 -29.60 -22.27 16.11
N SER A 135 -28.36 -22.38 16.60
CA SER A 135 -27.64 -21.24 17.19
C SER A 135 -27.19 -20.20 16.16
N ARG A 136 -27.18 -20.55 14.87
CA ARG A 136 -26.71 -19.68 13.76
C ARG A 136 -25.32 -19.08 13.98
N ILE A 137 -24.44 -19.78 14.73
CA ILE A 137 -23.06 -19.35 15.00
C ILE A 137 -22.28 -19.07 13.69
N PHE A 138 -22.67 -19.67 12.56
CA PHE A 138 -22.08 -19.40 11.26
C PHE A 138 -22.20 -17.93 10.79
N VAL A 139 -23.15 -17.14 11.30
CA VAL A 139 -23.24 -15.70 10.99
C VAL A 139 -22.03 -14.94 11.54
N LEU A 140 -21.33 -15.50 12.54
CA LEU A 140 -20.08 -14.99 13.08
C LEU A 140 -18.83 -15.45 12.29
N MET A 141 -18.97 -16.39 11.34
CA MET A 141 -17.86 -16.92 10.53
C MET A 141 -17.20 -15.97 9.51
N PRO A 142 -17.85 -14.94 8.95
CA PRO A 142 -17.19 -14.01 8.04
C PRO A 142 -16.18 -13.09 8.74
N VAL A 143 -16.03 -13.22 10.06
CA VAL A 143 -15.19 -12.36 10.89
C VAL A 143 -13.95 -13.05 11.49
N PRO A 144 -13.18 -13.91 10.78
CA PRO A 144 -11.91 -14.45 11.31
C PRO A 144 -10.90 -13.34 11.58
N THR A 145 -11.09 -12.21 10.91
CA THR A 145 -10.30 -10.99 11.03
C THR A 145 -10.18 -10.49 12.46
N ILE A 146 -11.19 -10.76 13.31
CA ILE A 146 -11.13 -10.42 14.74
C ILE A 146 -9.98 -11.11 15.47
N PHE A 147 -9.64 -12.34 15.07
CA PHE A 147 -8.60 -13.14 15.70
C PHE A 147 -7.28 -13.07 14.92
N ILE A 148 -7.36 -12.99 13.60
CA ILE A 148 -6.19 -12.90 12.71
C ILE A 148 -5.44 -11.60 12.92
N LEU A 149 -6.15 -10.46 13.00
CA LEU A 149 -5.53 -9.15 13.12
C LEU A 149 -4.64 -9.06 14.38
N PRO A 150 -5.09 -9.45 15.59
CA PRO A 150 -4.24 -9.57 16.78
C PRO A 150 -2.97 -10.40 16.59
N ILE A 151 -3.09 -11.56 15.94
CA ILE A 151 -1.97 -12.49 15.73
C ILE A 151 -0.96 -11.86 14.77
N CYS A 152 -1.46 -11.34 13.66
CA CYS A 152 -0.68 -10.67 12.63
C CYS A 152 0.05 -9.44 13.19
N THR A 153 -0.66 -8.57 13.93
CA THR A 153 -0.06 -7.38 14.54
C THR A 153 1.00 -7.76 15.57
N SER A 154 0.73 -8.77 16.42
CA SER A 154 1.68 -9.25 17.43
C SER A 154 2.95 -9.84 16.81
N ILE A 155 2.80 -10.66 15.76
CA ILE A 155 3.92 -11.23 15.00
C ILE A 155 4.73 -10.11 14.35
N ALA A 156 4.08 -9.22 13.58
CA ALA A 156 4.77 -8.12 12.91
C ALA A 156 5.50 -7.18 13.88
N GLN A 157 4.94 -6.97 15.07
CA GLN A 157 5.55 -6.13 16.10
C GLN A 157 6.73 -6.79 16.81
N ASN A 158 6.72 -8.12 16.99
CA ASN A 158 7.89 -8.83 17.49
C ASN A 158 9.03 -8.77 16.48
N ILE A 159 8.71 -8.93 15.20
CA ILE A 159 9.65 -8.84 14.07
C ILE A 159 10.29 -7.46 13.97
N GLY A 160 9.49 -6.39 14.08
CA GLY A 160 9.97 -5.02 13.97
C GLY A 160 11.01 -4.63 15.04
N ASN A 161 11.02 -5.28 16.21
CA ASN A 161 11.88 -4.89 17.34
C ASN A 161 13.32 -5.43 17.25
N GLU A 162 13.56 -6.58 16.62
CA GLU A 162 14.92 -7.13 16.51
C GLU A 162 15.77 -6.40 15.46
N THR A 163 15.17 -5.58 14.61
CA THR A 163 15.86 -4.80 13.56
C THR A 163 16.77 -3.67 14.09
N TYR A 164 16.77 -3.41 15.40
CA TYR A 164 17.69 -2.47 16.04
C TYR A 164 19.07 -3.08 16.40
N LEU A 165 19.23 -4.40 16.32
CA LEU A 165 20.52 -5.08 16.48
C LEU A 165 21.17 -5.28 15.09
N GLU A 166 22.47 -5.01 14.98
CA GLU A 166 23.23 -4.78 13.73
C GLU A 166 23.24 -5.92 12.70
N ASN A 167 22.65 -7.09 12.98
CA ASN A 167 22.64 -8.25 12.06
C ASN A 167 21.32 -8.33 11.26
N ARG A 168 21.22 -7.49 10.21
CA ARG A 168 19.95 -7.07 9.58
C ARG A 168 19.28 -7.96 8.53
N ILE A 169 19.88 -9.06 8.04
CA ILE A 169 19.39 -9.69 6.80
C ILE A 169 18.67 -11.04 7.03
N HIS A 170 19.06 -11.84 8.02
CA HIS A 170 18.54 -13.22 8.16
C HIS A 170 17.13 -13.31 8.76
N ILE A 171 16.79 -12.43 9.71
CA ILE A 171 15.51 -12.46 10.43
C ILE A 171 14.33 -12.17 9.46
N GLN A 172 14.53 -11.25 8.50
CA GLN A 172 13.50 -10.83 7.54
C GLN A 172 12.93 -11.97 6.65
N TYR A 173 13.66 -13.08 6.45
CA TYR A 173 13.21 -14.17 5.57
C TYR A 173 12.26 -15.15 6.25
N ILE A 174 12.50 -15.51 7.52
CA ILE A 174 11.63 -16.44 8.27
C ILE A 174 10.25 -15.77 8.45
N ASP A 175 10.27 -14.49 8.74
CA ASP A 175 9.09 -13.64 8.92
C ASP A 175 8.23 -13.57 7.66
N PHE A 176 8.88 -13.41 6.51
CA PHE A 176 8.21 -13.46 5.21
C PHE A 176 7.57 -14.83 4.94
N ILE A 177 8.21 -15.93 5.36
CA ILE A 177 7.65 -17.29 5.20
C ILE A 177 6.41 -17.48 6.08
N VAL A 178 6.46 -17.07 7.35
CA VAL A 178 5.29 -17.14 8.26
C VAL A 178 4.13 -16.29 7.71
N LEU A 179 4.42 -15.12 7.14
CA LEU A 179 3.45 -14.28 6.43
C LEU A 179 2.75 -15.04 5.30
N VAL A 180 3.51 -15.70 4.43
CA VAL A 180 2.95 -16.45 3.29
C VAL A 180 2.04 -17.58 3.78
N LEU A 181 2.41 -18.27 4.87
CA LEU A 181 1.61 -19.34 5.46
C LEU A 181 0.29 -18.83 6.06
N ILE A 182 0.32 -17.72 6.79
CA ILE A 182 -0.90 -17.08 7.32
C ILE A 182 -1.82 -16.68 6.17
N LEU A 183 -1.29 -16.06 5.12
CA LEU A 183 -2.07 -15.66 3.95
C LEU A 183 -2.74 -16.85 3.26
N ILE A 184 -1.99 -17.93 3.03
CA ILE A 184 -2.52 -19.17 2.44
C ILE A 184 -3.63 -19.73 3.31
N SER A 185 -3.48 -19.73 4.63
CA SER A 185 -4.51 -20.21 5.57
C SER A 185 -5.80 -19.40 5.46
N ILE A 186 -5.68 -18.07 5.41
CA ILE A 186 -6.83 -17.14 5.29
C ILE A 186 -7.55 -17.29 3.96
N ILE A 187 -6.79 -17.36 2.85
CA ILE A 187 -7.35 -17.58 1.51
C ILE A 187 -8.06 -18.93 1.47
N SER A 188 -7.43 -19.98 2.01
CA SER A 188 -8.01 -21.33 2.05
C SER A 188 -9.30 -21.37 2.86
N PHE A 189 -9.32 -20.73 4.04
CA PHE A 189 -10.50 -20.61 4.87
C PHE A 189 -11.65 -19.88 4.17
N THR A 190 -11.34 -18.77 3.50
CA THR A 190 -12.35 -17.98 2.77
C THR A 190 -12.95 -18.77 1.61
N LEU A 191 -12.10 -19.46 0.85
CA LEU A 191 -12.53 -20.35 -0.22
C LEU A 191 -13.42 -21.50 0.29
N TRP A 192 -13.18 -21.98 1.51
CA TRP A 192 -13.99 -23.04 2.12
C TRP A 192 -15.39 -22.59 2.53
N ILE A 193 -15.55 -21.36 3.04
CA ILE A 193 -16.84 -20.87 3.55
C ILE A 193 -17.69 -20.23 2.46
N ARG A 194 -17.04 -19.78 1.37
CA ARG A 194 -17.66 -19.24 0.16
C ARG A 194 -19.02 -19.86 -0.19
N PRO A 195 -19.22 -21.20 -0.23
CA PRO A 195 -20.52 -21.78 -0.55
C PRO A 195 -21.64 -21.24 0.36
N LEU A 196 -21.45 -21.15 1.68
CA LEU A 196 -22.48 -20.71 2.63
C LEU A 196 -23.03 -19.29 2.35
N TYR A 197 -22.28 -18.45 1.62
CA TYR A 197 -22.64 -17.06 1.33
C TYR A 197 -23.42 -16.88 0.01
N TYR A 198 -23.30 -17.80 -0.95
CA TYR A 198 -23.80 -17.62 -2.32
C TYR A 198 -25.24 -18.12 -2.59
N TYR A 199 -25.92 -18.69 -1.60
CA TYR A 199 -27.19 -19.39 -1.81
C TYR A 199 -28.45 -18.57 -1.48
N THR A 200 -28.47 -17.28 -1.81
CA THR A 200 -29.62 -16.35 -1.69
C THR A 200 -30.26 -15.99 -3.05
N PRO A 201 -30.93 -16.92 -3.74
CA PRO A 201 -31.44 -16.72 -5.10
C PRO A 201 -32.50 -15.63 -5.27
N ILE A 202 -33.10 -15.10 -4.20
CA ILE A 202 -34.00 -13.94 -4.29
C ILE A 202 -33.24 -12.62 -4.49
N PHE A 203 -31.94 -12.54 -4.19
CA PHE A 203 -31.25 -11.24 -4.03
C PHE A 203 -29.97 -11.08 -4.86
N LEU A 204 -29.71 -11.99 -5.80
CA LEU A 204 -28.36 -12.18 -6.38
C LEU A 204 -28.03 -11.32 -7.60
N GLU A 205 -29.00 -10.73 -8.29
CA GLU A 205 -28.71 -9.91 -9.48
C GLU A 205 -29.61 -8.67 -9.52
N SER A 206 -28.98 -7.52 -9.27
CA SER A 206 -29.45 -6.15 -9.48
C SER A 206 -30.59 -5.65 -8.57
N SER A 207 -30.27 -4.58 -7.82
CA SER A 207 -31.19 -3.56 -7.27
C SER A 207 -32.04 -3.86 -6.02
N ILE A 208 -31.74 -4.90 -5.23
CA ILE A 208 -32.34 -5.04 -3.90
C ILE A 208 -31.28 -4.93 -2.79
N PRO A 209 -31.29 -3.87 -1.98
CA PRO A 209 -30.28 -3.59 -0.96
C PRO A 209 -30.50 -4.46 0.29
N SER A 210 -29.88 -5.64 0.35
CA SER A 210 -30.22 -6.58 1.41
C SER A 210 -29.13 -7.64 1.66
N ARG A 211 -27.93 -7.20 2.07
CA ARG A 211 -26.91 -8.09 2.65
C ARG A 211 -27.25 -8.39 4.12
N LEU A 212 -27.64 -9.62 4.43
CA LEU A 212 -27.60 -10.18 5.80
C LEU A 212 -26.23 -10.76 6.14
N ILE A 213 -25.49 -11.14 5.09
CA ILE A 213 -24.16 -11.72 5.14
C ILE A 213 -23.35 -11.02 4.04
N PRO A 214 -22.09 -10.62 4.29
CA PRO A 214 -21.27 -9.97 3.26
C PRO A 214 -21.12 -10.86 2.03
N ASP A 215 -21.18 -10.25 0.84
CA ASP A 215 -20.92 -10.96 -0.39
C ASP A 215 -19.43 -11.21 -0.59
N ASP A 216 -19.12 -11.99 -1.61
CA ASP A 216 -17.74 -12.33 -1.94
C ASP A 216 -16.87 -11.13 -2.28
N HIS A 217 -17.46 -10.07 -2.85
CA HIS A 217 -16.72 -8.85 -3.11
C HIS A 217 -16.27 -8.23 -1.79
N PHE A 218 -17.19 -8.06 -0.84
CA PHE A 218 -16.86 -7.53 0.49
C PHE A 218 -15.84 -8.41 1.21
N ILE A 219 -15.99 -9.73 1.20
CA ILE A 219 -15.05 -10.64 1.88
C ILE A 219 -13.66 -10.59 1.21
N ASN A 220 -13.57 -10.66 -0.13
CA ASN A 220 -12.30 -10.57 -0.84
C ASN A 220 -11.61 -9.22 -0.60
N PHE A 221 -12.39 -8.13 -0.53
CA PHE A 221 -11.87 -6.82 -0.15
C PHE A 221 -11.40 -6.77 1.30
N LEU A 222 -12.12 -7.41 2.22
CA LEU A 222 -11.71 -7.53 3.62
C LEU A 222 -10.37 -8.26 3.72
N LEU A 223 -10.19 -9.35 2.96
CA LEU A 223 -8.92 -10.07 2.88
C LEU A 223 -7.80 -9.21 2.31
N ALA A 224 -8.06 -8.53 1.19
CA ALA A 224 -7.10 -7.61 0.59
C ALA A 224 -6.69 -6.52 1.59
N LYS A 225 -7.65 -5.96 2.34
CA LYS A 225 -7.40 -4.97 3.38
C LYS A 225 -6.53 -5.53 4.51
N ASN A 226 -6.84 -6.72 5.03
CA ASN A 226 -6.01 -7.34 6.08
C ASN A 226 -4.60 -7.63 5.59
N PHE A 227 -4.46 -8.10 4.35
CA PHE A 227 -3.16 -8.31 3.72
C PHE A 227 -2.34 -7.01 3.67
N VAL A 228 -3.00 -5.91 3.32
CA VAL A 228 -2.37 -4.59 3.23
C VAL A 228 -1.99 -4.02 4.58
N ILE A 229 -2.89 -4.12 5.58
CA ILE A 229 -2.57 -3.76 6.96
C ILE A 229 -1.40 -4.60 7.44
N PHE A 230 -1.37 -5.89 7.14
CA PHE A 230 -0.28 -6.75 7.60
C PHE A 230 1.06 -6.45 6.93
N LEU A 231 1.06 -6.20 5.62
CA LEU A 231 2.23 -5.73 4.88
C LEU A 231 2.76 -4.38 5.39
N SER A 232 1.87 -3.48 5.82
CA SER A 232 2.24 -2.19 6.40
C SER A 232 2.97 -2.33 7.73
N LEU A 233 2.70 -3.41 8.46
CA LEU A 233 3.31 -3.70 9.77
C LEU A 233 4.65 -4.43 9.65
N LEU A 234 4.76 -5.34 8.67
CA LEU A 234 5.98 -6.14 8.46
C LEU A 234 7.10 -5.32 7.83
N LEU A 235 6.78 -4.47 6.87
CA LEU A 235 7.81 -3.62 6.27
C LEU A 235 8.09 -2.46 7.23
N SER A 236 9.08 -2.66 8.10
CA SER A 236 9.53 -1.70 9.13
C SER A 236 9.94 -0.33 8.59
N SER A 237 10.08 -0.18 7.27
CA SER A 237 10.30 1.12 6.66
C SER A 237 9.04 2.01 6.80
N LYS A 238 9.25 3.26 7.25
CA LYS A 238 8.19 4.30 7.29
C LYS A 238 7.45 4.46 5.96
N LEU A 239 8.10 4.12 4.86
CA LEU A 239 7.63 4.26 3.48
C LEU A 239 6.68 3.16 3.05
N ALA A 240 7.00 1.91 3.37
CA ALA A 240 6.06 0.84 3.19
C ALA A 240 4.79 1.06 4.03
N SER A 241 4.95 1.56 5.26
CA SER A 241 3.81 1.95 6.08
C SER A 241 2.94 3.01 5.38
N ILE A 242 3.53 4.04 4.75
CA ILE A 242 2.77 5.00 3.93
C ILE A 242 2.13 4.34 2.72
N PHE A 243 2.89 3.56 1.95
CA PHE A 243 2.41 2.90 0.74
C PHE A 243 1.15 2.08 1.03
N PHE A 244 1.25 1.19 2.02
CA PHE A 244 0.14 0.35 2.40
C PHE A 244 -0.98 1.11 3.12
N THR A 245 -0.67 2.23 3.77
CA THR A 245 -1.71 3.16 4.28
C THR A 245 -2.52 3.77 3.15
N ILE A 246 -1.87 4.35 2.15
CA ILE A 246 -2.55 4.96 0.98
C ILE A 246 -3.35 3.89 0.25
N PHE A 247 -2.76 2.72 0.05
CA PHE A 247 -3.43 1.60 -0.58
C PHE A 247 -4.64 1.11 0.25
N SER A 248 -4.54 1.12 1.58
CA SER A 248 -5.66 0.86 2.49
C SER A 248 -6.77 1.92 2.37
N CYS A 249 -6.45 3.21 2.28
CA CYS A 249 -7.41 4.28 2.03
C CYS A 249 -8.17 4.07 0.72
N PHE A 250 -7.45 3.67 -0.34
CA PHE A 250 -8.05 3.35 -1.63
C PHE A 250 -9.01 2.16 -1.53
N LEU A 251 -8.59 1.06 -0.89
CA LEU A 251 -9.45 -0.10 -0.64
C LEU A 251 -10.69 0.24 0.19
N ASN A 252 -10.54 1.08 1.23
CA ASN A 252 -11.67 1.52 2.05
C ASN A 252 -12.66 2.38 1.26
N THR A 253 -12.17 3.22 0.35
CA THR A 253 -13.02 4.05 -0.51
C THR A 253 -13.81 3.19 -1.49
N LEU A 254 -13.15 2.20 -2.11
CA LEU A 254 -13.84 1.24 -2.98
C LEU A 254 -14.92 0.45 -2.23
N LEU A 255 -14.61 -0.01 -1.01
CA LEU A 255 -15.58 -0.68 -0.13
C LEU A 255 -16.73 0.25 0.29
N TYR A 256 -16.43 1.50 0.61
CA TYR A 256 -17.44 2.49 0.98
C TYR A 256 -18.42 2.71 -0.17
N VAL A 257 -17.91 2.89 -1.40
CA VAL A 257 -18.73 3.05 -2.60
C VAL A 257 -19.55 1.79 -2.87
N ASP A 258 -18.99 0.60 -2.65
CA ASP A 258 -19.70 -0.66 -2.81
C ASP A 258 -20.87 -0.79 -1.81
N ILE A 259 -20.64 -0.55 -0.52
CA ILE A 259 -21.70 -0.60 0.51
C ILE A 259 -22.73 0.51 0.31
N PHE A 260 -22.31 1.70 -0.15
CA PHE A 260 -23.25 2.78 -0.45
C PHE A 260 -24.18 2.43 -1.62
N LYS A 261 -23.65 1.74 -2.64
CA LYS A 261 -24.45 1.23 -3.77
C LYS A 261 -25.32 0.04 -3.36
N VAL A 262 -24.81 -0.84 -2.49
CA VAL A 262 -25.46 -2.09 -2.06
C VAL A 262 -25.37 -2.25 -0.54
N PRO A 263 -26.25 -1.57 0.24
CA PRO A 263 -26.20 -1.60 1.70
C PRO A 263 -26.70 -2.93 2.30
N PHE A 264 -26.39 -3.13 3.58
CA PHE A 264 -26.91 -4.24 4.41
C PHE A 264 -28.39 -4.04 4.74
N ILE A 265 -29.08 -5.15 5.06
CA ILE A 265 -30.52 -5.17 5.43
C ILE A 265 -30.82 -4.27 6.63
N SER A 266 -29.88 -4.20 7.56
CA SER A 266 -30.01 -3.30 8.69
C SER A 266 -29.42 -1.93 8.30
N PRO A 267 -30.22 -0.85 8.29
CA PRO A 267 -29.68 0.50 8.11
C PRO A 267 -28.64 0.83 9.17
N PHE A 268 -28.76 0.23 10.36
CA PHE A 268 -27.76 0.33 11.43
C PHE A 268 -26.43 -0.28 11.02
N ASP A 269 -26.41 -1.52 10.52
CA ASP A 269 -25.16 -2.21 10.12
C ASP A 269 -24.48 -1.49 8.93
N SER A 270 -25.27 -0.99 7.97
CA SER A 270 -24.80 -0.14 6.87
C SER A 270 -24.20 1.16 7.37
N ALA A 271 -24.87 1.83 8.30
CA ALA A 271 -24.37 3.06 8.89
C ALA A 271 -23.06 2.84 9.63
N VAL A 272 -22.96 1.77 10.44
CA VAL A 272 -21.76 1.39 11.20
C VAL A 272 -20.60 1.00 10.30
N ALA A 273 -20.84 0.25 9.22
CA ALA A 273 -19.80 -0.14 8.29
C ALA A 273 -19.30 1.05 7.46
N MET A 274 -20.20 1.89 6.93
CA MET A 274 -19.84 3.09 6.18
C MET A 274 -19.11 4.10 7.04
N SER A 275 -19.58 4.35 8.27
CA SER A 275 -18.89 5.23 9.22
C SER A 275 -17.53 4.65 9.60
N GLY A 276 -17.45 3.34 9.84
CA GLY A 276 -16.21 2.64 10.15
C GLY A 276 -15.18 2.81 9.04
N LEU A 277 -15.55 2.55 7.79
CA LEU A 277 -14.66 2.70 6.63
C LEU A 277 -14.24 4.16 6.38
N PHE A 278 -15.17 5.11 6.54
CA PHE A 278 -14.89 6.53 6.34
C PHE A 278 -13.95 7.06 7.40
N VAL A 279 -14.26 6.83 8.68
CA VAL A 279 -13.41 7.23 9.79
C VAL A 279 -12.07 6.50 9.71
N ASN A 280 -12.04 5.22 9.37
CA ASN A 280 -10.79 4.50 9.16
C ASN A 280 -9.95 5.17 8.05
N THR A 281 -10.54 5.57 6.93
CA THR A 281 -9.82 6.26 5.85
C THR A 281 -9.18 7.55 6.33
N ILE A 282 -9.94 8.37 7.06
CA ILE A 282 -9.46 9.63 7.64
C ILE A 282 -8.37 9.37 8.68
N SER A 283 -8.60 8.46 9.62
CA SER A 283 -7.63 8.08 10.65
C SER A 283 -6.34 7.52 10.06
N THR A 284 -6.41 6.76 8.95
CA THR A 284 -5.19 6.26 8.30
C THR A 284 -4.41 7.40 7.63
N ILE A 285 -5.09 8.36 6.99
CA ILE A 285 -4.45 9.58 6.44
C ILE A 285 -3.78 10.39 7.55
N PHE A 286 -4.50 10.66 8.64
CA PHE A 286 -3.96 11.41 9.78
C PHE A 286 -2.82 10.67 10.47
N SER A 287 -2.90 9.35 10.61
CA SER A 287 -1.81 8.53 11.14
C SER A 287 -0.57 8.61 10.26
N CYS A 288 -0.73 8.66 8.94
CA CYS A 288 0.39 8.94 8.05
C CYS A 288 0.99 10.33 8.27
N ILE A 289 0.14 11.37 8.39
CA ILE A 289 0.60 12.74 8.62
C ILE A 289 1.33 12.85 9.97
N SER A 290 0.81 12.25 11.04
CA SER A 290 1.40 12.34 12.39
C SER A 290 2.77 11.66 12.51
N ILE A 291 3.06 10.64 11.70
CA ILE A 291 4.39 10.04 11.65
C ILE A 291 5.43 11.10 11.24
N TYR A 292 5.10 11.96 10.28
CA TYR A 292 6.03 12.93 9.68
C TYR A 292 5.99 14.31 10.32
N PHE A 293 4.86 14.71 10.89
CA PHE A 293 4.68 16.01 11.52
C PHE A 293 4.58 15.84 13.04
N PRO A 294 5.66 16.14 13.80
CA PRO A 294 5.67 16.03 15.26
C PRO A 294 4.54 16.81 15.93
N ILE A 295 4.19 17.98 15.37
CA ILE A 295 3.07 18.80 15.86
C ILE A 295 1.76 18.02 15.82
N VAL A 296 1.49 17.30 14.73
CA VAL A 296 0.26 16.50 14.61
C VAL A 296 0.29 15.29 15.55
N PHE A 297 1.47 14.75 15.82
CA PHE A 297 1.67 13.66 16.78
C PHE A 297 1.39 14.10 18.22
N GLU A 298 1.77 15.31 18.63
CA GLU A 298 1.42 15.85 19.96
C GLU A 298 -0.10 15.93 20.18
N TYR A 299 -0.87 16.12 19.11
CA TYR A 299 -2.34 16.17 19.14
C TYR A 299 -3.01 14.83 18.81
N GLN A 300 -2.27 13.71 18.80
CA GLN A 300 -2.82 12.39 18.42
C GLN A 300 -3.97 11.93 19.31
N ASP A 301 -3.90 12.18 20.62
CA ASP A 301 -4.94 11.78 21.56
C ASP A 301 -6.19 12.62 21.33
N ILE A 302 -6.05 13.94 21.13
CA ILE A 302 -7.16 14.82 20.75
C ILE A 302 -7.80 14.35 19.45
N PHE A 303 -6.99 13.99 18.45
CA PHE A 303 -7.51 13.45 17.20
C PHE A 303 -8.29 12.14 17.44
N PHE A 304 -7.73 11.20 18.18
CA PHE A 304 -8.41 9.95 18.54
C PHE A 304 -9.73 10.18 19.29
N TYR A 305 -9.73 11.08 20.28
CA TYR A 305 -10.94 11.45 21.02
C TYR A 305 -11.94 12.18 20.15
N SER A 306 -11.51 12.94 19.14
CA SER A 306 -12.39 13.62 18.19
C SER A 306 -12.99 12.67 17.15
N SER A 307 -12.29 11.59 16.80
CA SER A 307 -12.77 10.63 15.80
C SER A 307 -13.84 9.68 16.33
N ILE A 308 -13.95 9.47 17.66
CA ILE A 308 -15.06 8.73 18.28
C ILE A 308 -16.42 9.44 18.12
N PRO A 309 -16.62 10.69 18.57
CA PRO A 309 -17.87 11.41 18.35
C PRO A 309 -18.10 11.65 16.85
N PHE A 310 -17.04 11.84 16.05
CA PHE A 310 -17.18 11.91 14.60
C PHE A 310 -17.72 10.60 14.00
N PHE A 311 -17.23 9.44 14.44
CA PHE A 311 -17.79 8.13 14.08
C PHE A 311 -19.26 8.00 14.47
N ILE A 312 -19.64 8.44 15.67
CA ILE A 312 -21.04 8.41 16.13
C ILE A 312 -21.89 9.34 15.27
N ILE A 313 -21.44 10.57 15.00
CA ILE A 313 -22.13 11.56 14.16
C ILE A 313 -22.30 11.02 12.75
N ILE A 314 -21.25 10.48 12.12
CA ILE A 314 -21.35 9.91 10.77
C ILE A 314 -22.24 8.67 10.78
N SER A 315 -22.21 7.85 11.82
CA SER A 315 -23.13 6.72 11.96
C SER A 315 -24.57 7.20 12.06
N LEU A 316 -24.85 8.26 12.82
CA LEU A 316 -26.18 8.85 12.91
C LEU A 316 -26.61 9.47 11.57
N ILE A 317 -25.75 10.26 10.93
CA ILE A 317 -26.03 10.85 9.60
C ILE A 317 -26.28 9.73 8.59
N SER A 318 -25.40 8.74 8.53
CA SER A 318 -25.54 7.59 7.64
C SER A 318 -26.83 6.83 7.94
N TYR A 319 -27.16 6.61 9.21
CA TYR A 319 -28.40 5.97 9.64
C TYR A 319 -29.63 6.79 9.23
N PHE A 320 -29.65 8.12 9.44
CA PHE A 320 -30.80 8.96 9.07
C PHE A 320 -30.95 9.11 7.56
N VAL A 321 -29.84 9.34 6.84
CA VAL A 321 -29.81 9.38 5.38
C VAL A 321 -30.33 8.06 4.84
N ARG A 322 -29.85 6.93 5.39
CA ARG A 322 -30.29 5.61 4.92
C ARG A 322 -31.70 5.28 5.33
N ASN A 323 -32.10 5.51 6.56
CA ASN A 323 -33.47 5.30 7.02
C ASN A 323 -34.45 6.17 6.22
N LYS A 324 -34.09 7.40 5.83
CA LYS A 324 -34.91 8.25 4.94
C LYS A 324 -34.99 7.73 3.50
N ILE A 325 -33.92 7.09 3.01
CA ILE A 325 -33.90 6.43 1.69
C ILE A 325 -34.71 5.13 1.75
N GLU A 326 -34.50 4.30 2.77
CA GLU A 326 -35.13 2.99 2.97
C GLU A 326 -36.61 3.09 3.34
N LEU A 327 -37.03 4.04 4.18
CA LEU A 327 -38.46 4.27 4.49
C LEU A 327 -39.27 4.73 3.28
N LYS A 328 -38.60 5.22 2.24
CA LYS A 328 -39.24 5.57 0.96
C LYS A 328 -39.23 4.41 -0.03
N ASP A 329 -38.43 3.37 0.24
CA ASP A 329 -38.31 2.20 -0.62
C ASP A 329 -39.21 1.07 -0.06
N PRO A 330 -40.39 0.83 -0.64
CA PRO A 330 -41.36 -0.15 -0.14
C PRO A 330 -40.78 -1.57 -0.12
N LEU A 331 -39.81 -1.85 -1.00
CA LEU A 331 -39.10 -3.10 -1.07
C LEU A 331 -38.29 -3.37 0.19
N CYS A 332 -37.56 -2.36 0.65
CA CYS A 332 -36.77 -2.44 1.88
C CYS A 332 -37.69 -2.63 3.09
N LYS A 333 -38.86 -1.98 3.11
CA LYS A 333 -39.89 -2.20 4.14
C LYS A 333 -40.43 -3.65 4.16
N CYS A 334 -40.90 -4.22 3.03
CA CYS A 334 -41.37 -5.63 3.01
C CYS A 334 -40.22 -6.58 3.39
N GLN A 335 -38.97 -6.32 3.01
CA GLN A 335 -37.83 -7.13 3.48
C GLN A 335 -37.63 -7.09 4.99
N GLN A 336 -37.71 -5.90 5.60
CA GLN A 336 -37.64 -5.77 7.06
C GLN A 336 -38.84 -6.45 7.74
N SER A 337 -40.04 -6.37 7.15
CA SER A 337 -41.25 -7.05 7.64
C SER A 337 -41.16 -8.56 7.53
N VAL A 338 -40.64 -9.10 6.42
CA VAL A 338 -40.36 -10.53 6.24
C VAL A 338 -39.35 -11.01 7.28
N TRP A 339 -38.30 -10.22 7.53
CA TRP A 339 -37.27 -10.56 8.53
C TRP A 339 -37.80 -10.54 9.97
N LYS A 340 -38.71 -9.61 10.27
CA LYS A 340 -39.38 -9.50 11.57
C LYS A 340 -40.57 -10.46 11.71
N SER A 341 -40.92 -11.19 10.65
CA SER A 341 -42.12 -12.02 10.60
C SER A 341 -43.43 -11.22 10.76
N THR A 342 -43.43 -9.94 10.37
CA THR A 342 -44.56 -8.99 10.52
C THR A 342 -45.09 -8.54 9.16
N VAL A 343 -45.12 -9.43 8.16
CA VAL A 343 -45.71 -9.12 6.85
C VAL A 343 -47.21 -8.93 7.01
N ASP A 344 -47.72 -7.80 6.56
CA ASP A 344 -49.15 -7.47 6.55
C ASP A 344 -49.60 -7.08 5.13
N LYS A 345 -50.90 -6.85 4.99
CA LYS A 345 -51.53 -6.49 3.71
C LYS A 345 -51.14 -5.09 3.24
N GLU A 346 -50.92 -4.17 4.18
CA GLU A 346 -50.50 -2.80 3.88
C GLU A 346 -49.14 -2.76 3.17
N ASN A 347 -48.17 -3.58 3.61
CA ASN A 347 -46.88 -3.73 2.93
C ASN A 347 -47.03 -4.28 1.50
N ILE A 348 -48.00 -5.17 1.26
CA ILE A 348 -48.28 -5.72 -0.07
C ILE A 348 -48.90 -4.66 -0.98
N ASP A 349 -49.87 -3.91 -0.47
CA ASP A 349 -50.57 -2.85 -1.20
C ASP A 349 -49.62 -1.68 -1.54
N GLU A 350 -48.72 -1.30 -0.62
CA GLU A 350 -47.66 -0.31 -0.88
C GLU A 350 -46.74 -0.76 -2.03
N LEU A 351 -46.32 -2.03 -2.03
CA LEU A 351 -45.47 -2.60 -3.09
C LEU A 351 -46.19 -2.66 -4.44
N GLU A 352 -47.46 -3.04 -4.47
CA GLU A 352 -48.24 -3.05 -5.72
C GLU A 352 -48.47 -1.63 -6.24
N ALA A 353 -48.74 -0.67 -5.36
CA ALA A 353 -48.93 0.73 -5.74
C ALA A 353 -47.65 1.33 -6.35
N GLU A 354 -46.49 1.04 -5.77
CA GLU A 354 -45.19 1.51 -6.27
C GLU A 354 -44.77 0.79 -7.55
N TYR A 355 -45.08 -0.51 -7.68
CA TYR A 355 -44.97 -1.19 -8.97
C TYR A 355 -45.87 -0.55 -10.04
N VAL A 356 -47.13 -0.23 -9.73
CA VAL A 356 -48.05 0.42 -10.69
C VAL A 356 -47.53 1.80 -11.09
N LYS A 357 -46.89 2.51 -10.17
CA LYS A 357 -46.38 3.88 -10.39
C LYS A 357 -45.08 3.90 -11.20
N TYR A 358 -44.13 3.02 -10.90
CA TYR A 358 -42.79 3.06 -11.50
C TYR A 358 -42.46 1.88 -12.41
N GLY A 359 -43.30 0.84 -12.42
CA GLY A 359 -43.06 -0.38 -13.20
C GLY A 359 -41.88 -1.20 -12.71
N ASN A 360 -41.40 -1.03 -11.48
CA ASN A 360 -40.24 -1.73 -10.96
C ASN A 360 -40.59 -3.17 -10.55
N ILE A 361 -40.10 -4.13 -11.32
CA ILE A 361 -40.49 -5.55 -11.16
C ILE A 361 -40.06 -6.14 -9.81
N ASN A 362 -39.02 -5.62 -9.16
CA ASN A 362 -38.63 -6.11 -7.84
C ASN A 362 -39.74 -5.90 -6.79
N ASP A 363 -40.49 -4.80 -6.92
CA ASP A 363 -41.60 -4.48 -6.01
C ASP A 363 -42.77 -5.45 -6.25
N LEU A 364 -43.04 -5.79 -7.51
CA LEU A 364 -44.04 -6.81 -7.86
C LEU A 364 -43.62 -8.22 -7.38
N LEU A 365 -42.35 -8.58 -7.50
CA LEU A 365 -41.85 -9.87 -7.00
C LEU A 365 -41.95 -9.99 -5.50
N ALA A 366 -41.56 -8.93 -4.79
CA ALA A 366 -41.69 -8.86 -3.35
C ALA A 366 -43.16 -8.89 -2.92
N SER A 367 -44.05 -8.23 -3.67
CA SER A 367 -45.50 -8.29 -3.45
C SER A 367 -46.03 -9.71 -3.63
N ILE A 368 -45.72 -10.36 -4.75
CA ILE A 368 -46.08 -11.77 -5.03
C ILE A 368 -45.57 -12.69 -3.91
N TYR A 369 -44.35 -12.47 -3.45
CA TYR A 369 -43.76 -13.23 -2.34
C TYR A 369 -44.47 -12.98 -1.01
N CYS A 370 -44.68 -11.70 -0.65
CA CYS A 370 -45.39 -11.29 0.55
C CYS A 370 -46.86 -11.86 0.51
N LYS A 371 -47.52 -11.94 -0.67
CA LYS A 371 -48.83 -12.62 -0.87
C LYS A 371 -48.79 -14.14 -0.67
N LEU A 372 -47.75 -14.80 -1.20
CA LEU A 372 -47.52 -16.23 -1.02
C LEU A 372 -47.30 -16.60 0.45
N ILE A 373 -46.57 -15.77 1.20
CA ILE A 373 -46.40 -15.90 2.66
C ILE A 373 -47.77 -15.86 3.34
N LEU A 374 -48.62 -14.89 2.99
CA LEU A 374 -49.97 -14.76 3.57
C LEU A 374 -50.98 -15.80 3.05
N LYS A 375 -50.56 -16.72 2.17
CA LYS A 375 -51.40 -17.72 1.49
C LYS A 375 -52.56 -17.09 0.68
N GLU A 376 -52.44 -15.84 0.24
CA GLU A 376 -53.40 -15.18 -0.66
C GLU A 376 -53.15 -15.59 -2.13
N ASN A 377 -53.26 -16.89 -2.43
CA ASN A 377 -52.97 -17.45 -3.76
C ASN A 377 -54.13 -17.23 -4.74
N ASP A 378 -54.37 -15.98 -5.16
CA ASP A 378 -55.42 -15.68 -6.12
C ASP A 378 -54.99 -15.92 -7.59
N ILE A 379 -55.97 -16.12 -8.48
CA ILE A 379 -55.74 -16.32 -9.93
C ILE A 379 -54.99 -15.12 -10.54
N LYS A 380 -55.13 -13.94 -9.95
CA LYS A 380 -54.48 -12.70 -10.39
C LYS A 380 -52.96 -12.76 -10.16
N THR A 381 -52.52 -13.21 -8.99
CA THR A 381 -51.12 -13.42 -8.63
C THR A 381 -50.50 -14.48 -9.55
N LEU A 382 -51.21 -15.59 -9.82
CA LEU A 382 -50.77 -16.61 -10.78
C LEU A 382 -50.58 -16.03 -12.20
N LYS A 383 -51.55 -15.22 -12.68
CA LYS A 383 -51.45 -14.53 -13.98
C LYS A 383 -50.31 -13.52 -14.02
N GLN A 384 -50.07 -12.78 -12.92
CA GLN A 384 -48.94 -11.85 -12.79
C GLN A 384 -47.61 -12.59 -12.86
N ILE A 385 -47.45 -13.70 -12.12
CA ILE A 385 -46.26 -14.55 -12.17
C ILE A 385 -46.02 -15.07 -13.59
N LEU A 386 -47.06 -15.56 -14.28
CA LEU A 386 -46.97 -16.04 -15.66
C LEU A 386 -46.60 -14.93 -16.66
N ASN A 387 -47.20 -13.75 -16.51
CA ASN A 387 -46.90 -12.59 -17.37
C ASN A 387 -45.46 -12.10 -17.14
N LEU A 388 -44.99 -12.10 -15.90
CA LEU A 388 -43.60 -11.79 -15.57
C LEU A 388 -42.63 -12.86 -16.11
N MET A 389 -42.95 -14.15 -15.99
CA MET A 389 -42.13 -15.21 -16.57
C MET A 389 -42.03 -15.13 -18.10
N LYS A 390 -43.06 -14.62 -18.78
CA LYS A 390 -43.04 -14.36 -20.24
C LYS A 390 -42.25 -13.10 -20.63
N GLY A 391 -41.88 -12.24 -19.68
CA GLY A 391 -41.13 -11.02 -19.94
C GLY A 391 -39.67 -11.29 -20.29
N ASN A 392 -39.22 -10.77 -21.43
CA ASN A 392 -37.84 -10.91 -21.91
C ASN A 392 -36.82 -10.01 -21.18
N THR A 393 -37.17 -9.33 -20.10
CA THR A 393 -36.30 -8.32 -19.49
C THR A 393 -35.68 -8.75 -18.16
N PHE A 394 -36.16 -9.83 -17.52
CA PHE A 394 -35.77 -10.17 -16.15
C PHE A 394 -34.44 -10.92 -15.98
N SER A 395 -33.76 -10.69 -14.85
CA SER A 395 -32.59 -11.45 -14.38
C SER A 395 -32.98 -12.91 -14.08
N TRP A 396 -32.01 -13.82 -14.07
CA TRP A 396 -32.30 -15.24 -13.84
C TRP A 396 -32.72 -15.59 -12.45
N PRO A 397 -32.05 -15.05 -11.42
CA PRO A 397 -32.48 -15.27 -10.07
C PRO A 397 -33.96 -14.89 -9.93
N ILE A 398 -34.36 -13.76 -10.51
CA ILE A 398 -35.76 -13.30 -10.55
C ILE A 398 -36.69 -14.31 -11.23
N LYS A 399 -36.37 -14.75 -12.44
CA LYS A 399 -37.22 -15.71 -13.15
C LYS A 399 -37.27 -17.08 -12.45
N PHE A 400 -36.20 -17.52 -11.77
CA PHE A 400 -36.18 -18.80 -11.05
C PHE A 400 -37.03 -18.70 -9.80
N VAL A 401 -36.98 -17.57 -9.13
CA VAL A 401 -37.85 -17.24 -8.01
C VAL A 401 -39.30 -17.18 -8.47
N LEU A 402 -39.58 -16.56 -9.62
CA LEU A 402 -40.92 -16.61 -10.25
C LEU A 402 -41.36 -18.03 -10.59
N PHE A 403 -40.44 -18.89 -11.06
CA PHE A 403 -40.72 -20.30 -11.32
C PHE A 403 -41.02 -21.08 -10.04
N GLU A 404 -40.27 -20.86 -8.95
CA GLU A 404 -40.52 -21.48 -7.66
C GLU A 404 -41.82 -20.94 -7.02
N PHE A 405 -42.11 -19.65 -7.16
CA PHE A 405 -43.40 -19.03 -6.78
C PHE A 405 -44.55 -19.61 -7.60
N TYR A 406 -44.37 -19.75 -8.90
CA TYR A 406 -45.36 -20.38 -9.79
C TYR A 406 -45.60 -21.84 -9.43
N LYS A 407 -44.54 -22.61 -9.16
CA LYS A 407 -44.61 -24.01 -8.72
C LYS A 407 -45.34 -24.15 -7.38
N GLN A 408 -45.09 -23.21 -6.46
CA GLN A 408 -45.79 -23.16 -5.18
C GLN A 408 -47.27 -22.78 -5.35
N CYS A 409 -47.60 -21.91 -6.32
CA CYS A 409 -48.98 -21.55 -6.69
C CYS A 409 -49.70 -22.64 -7.51
N ASN A 410 -48.98 -23.43 -8.30
CA ASN A 410 -49.52 -24.29 -9.34
C ASN A 410 -48.89 -25.68 -9.24
N GLN A 411 -49.38 -26.49 -8.30
CA GLN A 411 -48.79 -27.79 -7.97
C GLN A 411 -48.98 -28.84 -9.08
N ASP A 412 -49.86 -28.64 -10.08
CA ASP A 412 -50.32 -29.76 -10.92
C ASP A 412 -50.04 -29.76 -12.43
N LYS A 413 -49.64 -28.68 -13.13
CA LYS A 413 -49.35 -28.77 -14.59
C LYS A 413 -48.31 -27.74 -15.06
N PHE A 414 -47.09 -28.18 -15.35
CA PHE A 414 -46.02 -27.36 -15.93
C PHE A 414 -45.89 -27.64 -17.44
N SER A 415 -46.24 -26.67 -18.29
CA SER A 415 -45.66 -26.54 -19.64
C SER A 415 -45.66 -25.06 -20.05
N ILE A 416 -44.48 -24.45 -20.02
CA ILE A 416 -44.25 -23.08 -20.54
C ILE A 416 -43.33 -23.24 -21.73
N ASP A 417 -43.93 -23.43 -22.91
CA ASP A 417 -43.18 -23.82 -24.11
C ASP A 417 -42.62 -22.63 -24.93
N ASN A 418 -42.94 -21.37 -24.61
CA ASN A 418 -42.62 -20.22 -25.50
C ASN A 418 -42.10 -18.97 -24.77
N ASP A 419 -40.89 -18.99 -24.18
CA ASP A 419 -40.18 -17.78 -23.74
C ASP A 419 -39.26 -17.26 -24.87
N PRO A 420 -39.46 -16.04 -25.40
CA PRO A 420 -38.66 -15.54 -26.51
C PRO A 420 -37.18 -15.27 -26.18
N GLN A 421 -36.78 -15.20 -24.91
CA GLN A 421 -35.34 -15.23 -24.53
C GLN A 421 -34.66 -16.55 -24.87
N ILE A 422 -35.42 -17.66 -24.86
CA ILE A 422 -34.89 -18.98 -25.26
C ILE A 422 -34.58 -18.96 -26.76
N THR A 423 -35.40 -18.27 -27.55
CA THR A 423 -35.14 -18.07 -28.98
C THR A 423 -33.99 -17.09 -29.22
N GLU A 424 -33.91 -16.00 -28.44
CA GLU A 424 -32.80 -15.03 -28.49
C GLU A 424 -31.46 -15.73 -28.21
N ILE A 425 -31.36 -16.49 -27.13
CA ILE A 425 -30.10 -17.17 -26.80
C ILE A 425 -29.74 -18.24 -27.82
N LYS A 426 -30.74 -18.91 -28.40
CA LYS A 426 -30.53 -19.85 -29.50
C LYS A 426 -29.91 -19.13 -30.71
N ASN A 427 -30.42 -17.95 -31.05
CA ASN A 427 -29.87 -17.11 -32.13
C ASN A 427 -28.47 -16.58 -31.80
N GLU A 428 -28.20 -16.18 -30.56
CA GLU A 428 -26.86 -15.74 -30.14
C GLU A 428 -25.85 -16.90 -30.16
N ILE A 429 -26.27 -18.10 -29.75
CA ILE A 429 -25.44 -19.31 -29.85
C ILE A 429 -25.16 -19.65 -31.31
N PHE A 430 -26.14 -19.50 -32.21
CA PHE A 430 -25.91 -19.68 -33.65
C PHE A 430 -24.95 -18.64 -34.22
N ALA A 431 -25.14 -17.35 -33.91
CA ALA A 431 -24.21 -16.29 -34.33
C ALA A 431 -22.79 -16.50 -33.75
N TYR A 432 -22.69 -17.05 -32.54
CA TYR A 432 -21.42 -17.45 -31.92
C TYR A 432 -20.78 -18.62 -32.67
N GLN A 433 -21.55 -19.60 -33.13
CA GLN A 433 -21.04 -20.68 -33.98
C GLN A 433 -20.51 -20.17 -35.32
N ASP A 434 -21.20 -19.23 -35.97
CA ASP A 434 -20.74 -18.65 -37.23
C ASP A 434 -19.37 -17.96 -37.06
N LYS A 435 -19.16 -17.28 -35.92
CA LYS A 435 -17.87 -16.67 -35.57
C LYS A 435 -16.81 -17.68 -35.16
N ILE A 436 -17.19 -18.82 -34.57
CA ILE A 436 -16.28 -19.97 -34.35
C ILE A 436 -15.81 -20.54 -35.70
N ASP A 437 -16.70 -20.62 -36.68
CA ASP A 437 -16.33 -21.07 -38.02
C ASP A 437 -15.36 -20.07 -38.68
N LEU A 438 -15.52 -18.76 -38.44
CA LEU A 438 -14.51 -17.76 -38.82
C LEU A 438 -13.15 -18.01 -38.13
N PHE A 439 -13.15 -18.35 -36.84
CA PHE A 439 -11.93 -18.76 -36.13
C PHE A 439 -11.27 -19.95 -36.81
N TRP A 440 -12.00 -21.05 -37.07
CA TRP A 440 -11.46 -22.25 -37.71
C TRP A 440 -11.04 -22.02 -39.16
N SER A 441 -11.76 -21.18 -39.90
CA SER A 441 -11.39 -20.77 -41.26
C SER A 441 -10.04 -20.06 -41.26
N ASN A 442 -9.84 -19.09 -40.37
CA ASN A 442 -8.59 -18.36 -40.24
C ASN A 442 -7.42 -19.28 -39.81
N ILE A 443 -7.70 -20.20 -38.90
CA ILE A 443 -6.76 -21.25 -38.48
C ILE A 443 -6.26 -22.09 -39.67
N ILE A 444 -7.16 -22.54 -40.55
CA ILE A 444 -6.87 -23.41 -41.71
C ILE A 444 -6.20 -22.63 -42.84
N LYS A 445 -6.64 -21.39 -43.08
CA LYS A 445 -5.99 -20.42 -43.96
C LYS A 445 -4.60 -20.01 -43.45
N GLY A 446 -4.26 -20.37 -42.22
CA GLY A 446 -2.99 -20.03 -41.59
C GLY A 446 -2.89 -18.58 -41.13
N THR A 447 -3.98 -17.79 -41.14
CA THR A 447 -4.08 -16.42 -40.60
C THR A 447 -4.29 -16.45 -39.08
N LEU A 448 -3.27 -16.96 -38.40
CA LEU A 448 -3.28 -17.25 -36.96
C LEU A 448 -3.52 -15.98 -36.09
N LEU A 449 -3.10 -14.81 -36.57
CA LEU A 449 -3.28 -13.55 -35.85
C LEU A 449 -4.76 -13.15 -35.80
N GLU A 450 -5.46 -13.24 -36.93
CA GLU A 450 -6.89 -12.97 -37.04
C GLU A 450 -7.69 -13.97 -36.20
N ALA A 451 -7.29 -15.24 -36.21
CA ALA A 451 -7.88 -16.26 -35.33
C ALA A 451 -7.75 -15.90 -33.85
N SER A 452 -6.59 -15.44 -33.37
CA SER A 452 -6.43 -15.00 -31.97
C SER A 452 -7.27 -13.74 -31.66
N GLN A 453 -7.39 -12.78 -32.58
CA GLN A 453 -8.27 -11.63 -32.38
C GLN A 453 -9.75 -12.02 -32.31
N VAL A 454 -10.19 -12.92 -33.18
CA VAL A 454 -11.53 -13.50 -33.14
C VAL A 454 -11.74 -14.25 -31.82
N ASN A 455 -10.73 -14.97 -31.31
CA ASN A 455 -10.80 -15.62 -30.01
C ASN A 455 -11.03 -14.66 -28.84
N ILE A 456 -10.41 -13.48 -28.85
CA ILE A 456 -10.63 -12.44 -27.82
C ILE A 456 -12.08 -11.94 -27.84
N LEU A 457 -12.64 -11.72 -29.03
CA LEU A 457 -14.04 -11.29 -29.19
C LEU A 457 -15.00 -12.41 -28.76
N LEU A 458 -14.74 -13.64 -29.21
CA LEU A 458 -15.51 -14.83 -28.86
C LEU A 458 -15.50 -15.08 -27.35
N LYS A 459 -14.40 -14.86 -26.63
CA LYS A 459 -14.38 -14.98 -25.16
C LYS A 459 -15.41 -14.08 -24.49
N LYS A 460 -15.46 -12.80 -24.89
CA LYS A 460 -16.41 -11.83 -24.33
C LYS A 460 -17.85 -12.24 -24.65
N GLU A 461 -18.12 -12.67 -25.88
CA GLU A 461 -19.45 -13.14 -26.28
C GLU A 461 -19.83 -14.45 -25.59
N GLN A 462 -18.91 -15.40 -25.45
CA GLN A 462 -19.12 -16.65 -24.74
C GLN A 462 -19.45 -16.40 -23.26
N GLU A 463 -18.75 -15.48 -22.59
CA GLU A 463 -19.08 -15.08 -21.22
C GLU A 463 -20.48 -14.46 -21.12
N GLN A 464 -20.89 -13.65 -22.09
CA GLN A 464 -22.24 -13.07 -22.15
C GLN A 464 -23.31 -14.14 -22.39
N ILE A 465 -23.12 -15.02 -23.38
CA ILE A 465 -24.04 -16.11 -23.70
C ILE A 465 -24.10 -17.10 -22.54
N ARG A 466 -22.97 -17.47 -21.96
CA ARG A 466 -22.90 -18.34 -20.78
C ARG A 466 -23.67 -17.71 -19.63
N LYS A 467 -23.44 -16.43 -19.32
CA LYS A 467 -24.22 -15.70 -18.31
C LYS A 467 -25.72 -15.77 -18.64
N LYS A 468 -26.14 -15.45 -19.87
CA LYS A 468 -27.54 -15.53 -20.33
C LYS A 468 -28.15 -16.94 -20.28
N TYR A 469 -27.39 -17.98 -20.60
CA TYR A 469 -27.86 -19.37 -20.63
C TYR A 469 -28.01 -19.96 -19.25
N TRP A 470 -27.00 -19.76 -18.39
CA TRP A 470 -27.13 -20.10 -16.97
C TRP A 470 -28.29 -19.33 -16.37
N LYS A 471 -28.47 -18.11 -16.90
CA LYS A 471 -29.61 -17.26 -16.65
C LYS A 471 -30.94 -17.77 -17.28
N LEU A 472 -31.00 -18.89 -17.96
CA LEU A 472 -32.23 -19.46 -18.53
C LEU A 472 -32.48 -20.88 -18.04
N ILE A 473 -31.47 -21.74 -18.13
CA ILE A 473 -31.55 -23.17 -17.77
C ILE A 473 -31.97 -23.40 -16.32
N ARG A 474 -31.51 -22.56 -15.40
CA ARG A 474 -31.81 -22.78 -13.99
C ARG A 474 -33.25 -22.30 -13.66
N ILE A 475 -33.93 -21.50 -14.51
CA ILE A 475 -35.37 -21.17 -14.38
C ILE A 475 -36.18 -22.30 -14.98
N TYR A 476 -35.84 -22.63 -16.22
CA TYR A 476 -36.59 -23.54 -17.07
C TYR A 476 -35.83 -24.86 -17.16
N SER A 477 -35.51 -25.46 -16.01
CA SER A 477 -34.66 -26.65 -15.95
C SER A 477 -35.26 -27.88 -16.63
N GLN A 478 -36.58 -27.86 -16.86
CA GLN A 478 -37.30 -28.90 -17.59
C GLN A 478 -37.56 -28.55 -19.06
N ASN A 479 -37.24 -27.33 -19.51
CA ASN A 479 -37.47 -26.93 -20.90
C ASN A 479 -36.54 -27.70 -21.83
N VAL A 480 -37.15 -28.46 -22.75
CA VAL A 480 -36.46 -29.39 -23.65
C VAL A 480 -35.46 -28.66 -24.54
N ASP A 481 -35.77 -27.45 -25.02
CA ASP A 481 -34.88 -26.67 -25.88
C ASP A 481 -33.63 -26.19 -25.13
N LEU A 482 -33.77 -25.65 -23.91
CA LEU A 482 -32.61 -25.25 -23.10
C LEU A 482 -31.77 -26.46 -22.67
N ASN A 483 -32.40 -27.56 -22.27
CA ASN A 483 -31.70 -28.82 -22.00
C ASN A 483 -31.01 -29.36 -23.26
N SER A 484 -31.62 -29.19 -24.44
CA SER A 484 -31.00 -29.52 -25.73
C SER A 484 -29.80 -28.62 -26.01
N LEU A 485 -29.88 -27.31 -25.71
CA LEU A 485 -28.76 -26.38 -25.85
C LEU A 485 -27.63 -26.72 -24.87
N GLY A 486 -27.93 -27.03 -23.61
CA GLY A 486 -26.93 -27.46 -22.63
C GLY A 486 -26.29 -28.79 -22.97
N SER A 487 -27.04 -29.73 -23.54
CA SER A 487 -26.50 -31.01 -23.98
C SER A 487 -25.68 -30.88 -25.27
N LYS A 488 -26.06 -29.98 -26.18
CA LYS A 488 -25.40 -29.72 -27.46
C LYS A 488 -24.16 -28.83 -27.33
N TYR A 489 -24.14 -27.87 -26.41
CA TYR A 489 -23.07 -26.88 -26.24
C TYR A 489 -22.39 -27.03 -24.89
N LEU A 490 -21.18 -27.59 -24.88
CA LEU A 490 -20.49 -28.01 -23.67
C LEU A 490 -20.09 -26.84 -22.74
N PHE A 491 -19.80 -25.64 -23.26
CA PHE A 491 -19.54 -24.44 -22.42
C PHE A 491 -20.76 -23.97 -21.61
N LEU A 492 -21.96 -24.41 -22.03
CA LEU A 492 -23.22 -24.20 -21.34
C LEU A 492 -23.53 -25.35 -20.37
N LYS A 493 -22.90 -26.51 -20.55
CA LYS A 493 -23.05 -27.69 -19.70
C LYS A 493 -22.21 -27.54 -18.44
N ASN A 494 -22.85 -27.48 -17.26
CA ASN A 494 -22.18 -27.95 -16.04
C ASN A 494 -22.38 -29.45 -16.02
N ASN A 495 -21.35 -30.19 -15.60
CA ASN A 495 -21.38 -31.65 -15.49
C ASN A 495 -22.41 -32.22 -14.49
N ASP A 496 -23.21 -31.37 -13.85
CA ASP A 496 -23.96 -31.72 -12.65
C ASP A 496 -25.48 -31.87 -12.87
N ILE A 497 -26.00 -31.75 -14.10
CA ILE A 497 -27.46 -31.66 -14.36
C ILE A 497 -28.11 -33.00 -14.76
N ASN A 498 -27.35 -34.06 -15.03
CA ASN A 498 -27.91 -35.22 -15.75
C ASN A 498 -28.51 -36.37 -14.93
N ASN A 499 -28.67 -36.28 -13.61
CA ASN A 499 -29.42 -37.28 -12.85
C ASN A 499 -30.55 -36.59 -12.08
N GLU A 500 -31.63 -37.31 -11.79
CA GLU A 500 -32.68 -36.93 -10.82
C GLU A 500 -32.05 -36.77 -9.43
N ILE A 501 -31.41 -35.64 -9.22
CA ILE A 501 -30.65 -35.36 -8.03
C ILE A 501 -31.62 -34.70 -7.05
N ASP A 502 -31.93 -35.43 -5.98
CA ASP A 502 -32.56 -34.92 -4.76
C ASP A 502 -31.91 -33.57 -4.38
N LEU A 503 -32.75 -32.64 -3.93
CA LEU A 503 -32.41 -31.29 -3.54
C LEU A 503 -31.19 -31.20 -2.60
N ILE A 504 -30.98 -32.19 -1.72
CA ILE A 504 -29.80 -32.31 -0.84
C ILE A 504 -28.51 -32.63 -1.63
N SER A 505 -28.64 -33.39 -2.72
CA SER A 505 -27.54 -33.74 -3.60
C SER A 505 -27.20 -32.59 -4.57
N ARG A 506 -28.19 -31.77 -4.97
CA ARG A 506 -27.96 -30.48 -5.68
C ARG A 506 -27.19 -29.50 -4.79
N TYR A 507 -27.50 -29.53 -3.50
CA TYR A 507 -26.80 -28.75 -2.47
C TYR A 507 -25.34 -29.22 -2.26
N LYS A 508 -25.10 -30.54 -2.17
CA LYS A 508 -23.74 -31.13 -2.07
C LYS A 508 -22.88 -30.91 -3.32
N MET A 509 -23.47 -30.94 -4.52
CA MET A 509 -22.76 -30.70 -5.79
C MET A 509 -22.27 -29.26 -5.92
N PHE A 510 -23.08 -28.27 -5.55
CA PHE A 510 -22.64 -26.87 -5.56
C PHE A 510 -21.51 -26.62 -4.53
N CYS A 511 -21.55 -27.29 -3.37
CA CYS A 511 -20.53 -27.15 -2.31
C CYS A 511 -19.17 -27.84 -2.61
N SER A 512 -19.07 -28.72 -3.62
CA SER A 512 -17.91 -29.62 -3.80
C SER A 512 -17.04 -29.32 -5.03
N THR A 513 -17.20 -28.15 -5.66
CA THR A 513 -16.56 -27.75 -6.92
C THR A 513 -15.04 -27.46 -6.87
N LYS A 514 -14.28 -28.12 -5.98
CA LYS A 514 -12.81 -28.23 -6.12
C LYS A 514 -12.21 -29.61 -5.90
N ASN A 515 -12.94 -30.60 -5.39
CA ASN A 515 -12.42 -31.96 -5.22
C ASN A 515 -13.50 -32.99 -5.53
N ILE A 516 -13.75 -33.28 -6.80
CA ILE A 516 -14.47 -34.49 -7.20
C ILE A 516 -13.80 -35.09 -8.44
N VAL A 517 -12.79 -35.91 -8.18
CA VAL A 517 -12.36 -36.98 -9.09
C VAL A 517 -13.08 -38.30 -8.75
N ASP A 518 -13.72 -38.41 -7.56
CA ASP A 518 -14.07 -39.71 -6.97
C ASP A 518 -15.56 -40.12 -7.01
N THR A 519 -16.50 -39.37 -7.58
CA THR A 519 -17.91 -39.85 -7.70
C THR A 519 -18.25 -40.47 -9.06
N MET A 520 -17.26 -40.75 -9.91
CA MET A 520 -17.48 -41.42 -11.22
C MET A 520 -17.56 -42.95 -11.16
N TYR A 521 -18.13 -43.54 -10.11
CA TYR A 521 -18.36 -45.00 -10.08
C TYR A 521 -19.78 -45.36 -9.66
N TYR A 522 -20.46 -46.03 -10.60
CA TYR A 522 -21.77 -46.69 -10.61
C TYR A 522 -23.00 -45.87 -11.07
N PRO A 523 -23.71 -46.37 -12.11
CA PRO A 523 -25.15 -46.20 -12.21
C PRO A 523 -25.81 -47.27 -11.32
N THR A 524 -26.31 -46.89 -10.14
CA THR A 524 -27.34 -47.69 -9.46
C THR A 524 -28.67 -47.37 -10.12
N GLY A 525 -29.27 -48.40 -10.71
CA GLY A 525 -30.36 -48.26 -11.65
C GLY A 525 -31.71 -47.90 -11.05
N SER A 526 -32.59 -47.50 -11.95
CA SER A 526 -34.00 -47.85 -11.90
C SER A 526 -34.59 -47.77 -13.32
N THR A 527 -35.04 -48.94 -13.77
CA THR A 527 -36.19 -49.22 -14.64
C THR A 527 -36.24 -48.63 -16.06
N THR A 528 -35.80 -49.48 -17.00
CA THR A 528 -36.56 -49.96 -18.17
C THR A 528 -37.21 -48.93 -19.08
N GLU A 529 -36.38 -48.32 -19.94
CA GLU A 529 -36.67 -48.21 -21.37
C GLU A 529 -35.32 -48.25 -22.10
N SER A 530 -34.88 -49.46 -22.44
CA SER A 530 -33.65 -49.72 -23.19
C SER A 530 -33.85 -49.33 -24.64
N SER A 531 -33.70 -48.05 -24.95
CA SER A 531 -33.23 -47.67 -26.28
C SER A 531 -31.79 -48.17 -26.39
N TYR A 532 -31.50 -48.96 -27.44
CA TYR A 532 -30.16 -49.45 -27.74
C TYR A 532 -29.25 -48.24 -28.05
N GLU A 533 -28.67 -47.60 -27.03
CA GLU A 533 -27.50 -46.73 -27.22
C GLU A 533 -26.43 -47.60 -27.88
N THR A 534 -26.13 -47.30 -29.15
CA THR A 534 -25.14 -48.05 -29.91
C THR A 534 -23.78 -48.00 -29.19
N GLU A 535 -22.99 -49.07 -29.27
CA GLU A 535 -21.65 -49.14 -28.66
C GLU A 535 -20.76 -47.95 -29.06
N THR A 536 -20.97 -47.45 -30.27
CA THR A 536 -20.39 -46.21 -30.81
C THR A 536 -20.72 -44.95 -30.02
N ASP A 537 -21.94 -44.81 -29.50
CA ASP A 537 -22.35 -43.63 -28.74
C ASP A 537 -21.79 -43.65 -27.31
N GLN A 538 -21.71 -44.84 -26.70
CA GLN A 538 -21.01 -45.03 -25.42
C GLN A 538 -19.51 -44.69 -25.52
N GLN A 539 -18.86 -45.11 -26.62
CA GLN A 539 -17.46 -44.76 -26.87
C GLN A 539 -17.27 -43.25 -27.10
N LYS A 540 -18.12 -42.61 -27.91
CA LYS A 540 -18.08 -41.13 -28.10
C LYS A 540 -18.25 -40.39 -26.77
N LYS A 541 -19.17 -40.84 -25.92
CA LYS A 541 -19.43 -40.27 -24.59
C LYS A 541 -18.19 -40.39 -23.69
N LYS A 542 -17.55 -41.56 -23.66
CA LYS A 542 -16.32 -41.81 -22.90
C LYS A 542 -15.13 -40.97 -23.39
N VAL A 543 -14.99 -40.82 -24.71
CA VAL A 543 -13.97 -39.95 -25.31
C VAL A 543 -14.21 -38.49 -24.93
N SER A 544 -15.44 -37.99 -25.05
CA SER A 544 -15.78 -36.61 -24.67
C SER A 544 -15.49 -36.30 -23.18
N GLN A 545 -15.75 -37.26 -22.28
CA GLN A 545 -15.45 -37.13 -20.85
C GLN A 545 -13.94 -37.09 -20.56
N ASN A 546 -13.16 -37.87 -21.31
CA ASN A 546 -11.70 -37.83 -21.18
C ASN A 546 -11.14 -36.50 -21.69
N ILE A 547 -11.60 -36.04 -22.86
CA ILE A 547 -11.25 -34.71 -23.39
C ILE A 547 -11.54 -33.64 -22.33
N TYR A 548 -12.73 -33.69 -21.71
CA TYR A 548 -13.13 -32.82 -20.60
C TYR A 548 -12.14 -32.79 -19.43
N ARG A 549 -11.83 -33.96 -18.86
CA ARG A 549 -10.89 -34.09 -17.73
C ARG A 549 -9.51 -33.53 -18.03
N TYR A 550 -9.00 -33.76 -19.23
CA TYR A 550 -7.66 -33.29 -19.60
C TYR A 550 -7.59 -31.79 -19.82
N ALA A 551 -8.62 -31.20 -20.44
CA ALA A 551 -8.61 -29.79 -20.75
C ALA A 551 -8.87 -28.88 -19.52
N ILE A 552 -9.63 -29.32 -18.52
CA ILE A 552 -9.83 -28.55 -17.26
C ILE A 552 -8.60 -28.52 -16.36
N ASN A 553 -7.76 -29.55 -16.44
CA ASN A 553 -6.54 -29.63 -15.64
C ASN A 553 -5.37 -28.86 -16.26
N GLN A 554 -5.54 -28.25 -17.43
CA GLN A 554 -4.54 -27.35 -17.99
C GLN A 554 -4.60 -25.99 -17.28
N ASN A 555 -3.95 -25.92 -16.12
CA ASN A 555 -3.61 -24.65 -15.50
C ASN A 555 -2.67 -23.86 -16.43
N LEU A 556 -2.71 -22.52 -16.33
CA LEU A 556 -1.65 -21.69 -16.89
C LEU A 556 -0.28 -22.27 -16.51
N PRO A 557 0.72 -22.18 -17.41
CA PRO A 557 2.09 -22.51 -17.07
C PRO A 557 2.44 -21.89 -15.72
N PHE A 558 2.92 -22.69 -14.78
CA PHE A 558 3.35 -22.22 -13.46
C PHE A 558 4.31 -21.02 -13.57
N ILE A 559 5.11 -21.00 -14.64
CA ILE A 559 6.00 -19.91 -15.04
C ILE A 559 5.29 -18.55 -15.09
N ASP A 560 4.05 -18.45 -15.60
CA ASP A 560 3.34 -17.16 -15.70
C ASP A 560 2.98 -16.60 -14.32
N TYR A 561 2.59 -17.46 -13.37
CA TYR A 561 2.35 -17.06 -11.98
C TYR A 561 3.65 -16.63 -11.28
N VAL A 562 4.74 -17.37 -11.49
CA VAL A 562 6.06 -17.01 -10.96
C VAL A 562 6.48 -15.64 -11.45
N PHE A 563 6.28 -15.36 -12.73
CA PHE A 563 6.62 -14.07 -13.31
C PHE A 563 5.70 -12.92 -12.87
N LEU A 564 4.41 -13.17 -12.64
CA LEU A 564 3.51 -12.19 -12.00
C LEU A 564 4.03 -11.80 -10.62
N ILE A 565 4.32 -12.80 -9.78
CA ILE A 565 4.85 -12.61 -8.44
C ILE A 565 6.19 -11.87 -8.50
N LEU A 566 7.08 -12.28 -9.42
CA LEU A 566 8.37 -11.63 -9.63
C LEU A 566 8.20 -10.16 -10.06
N SER A 567 7.24 -9.85 -10.93
CA SER A 567 6.96 -8.48 -11.38
C SER A 567 6.47 -7.61 -10.22
N ILE A 568 5.59 -8.14 -9.37
CA ILE A 568 5.12 -7.43 -8.17
C ILE A 568 6.28 -7.20 -7.18
N ILE A 569 7.11 -8.23 -6.94
CA ILE A 569 8.28 -8.12 -6.06
C ILE A 569 9.28 -7.09 -6.59
N LEU A 570 9.60 -7.11 -7.88
CA LEU A 570 10.52 -6.16 -8.49
C LEU A 570 9.98 -4.74 -8.45
N LEU A 571 8.68 -4.56 -8.64
CA LEU A 571 8.05 -3.24 -8.48
C LEU A 571 8.19 -2.75 -7.03
N LEU A 572 7.93 -3.60 -6.04
CA LEU A 572 8.10 -3.26 -4.63
C LEU A 572 9.56 -2.92 -4.30
N ILE A 573 10.52 -3.70 -4.80
CA ILE A 573 11.96 -3.41 -4.66
C ILE A 573 12.29 -2.07 -5.32
N SER A 574 11.79 -1.81 -6.52
CA SER A 574 12.03 -0.55 -7.23
C SER A 574 11.52 0.65 -6.43
N PHE A 575 10.32 0.54 -5.86
CA PHE A 575 9.75 1.57 -5.00
C PHE A 575 10.59 1.80 -3.74
N MET A 576 11.02 0.72 -3.09
CA MET A 576 11.90 0.80 -1.93
C MET A 576 13.21 1.50 -2.28
N LEU A 577 13.85 1.17 -3.40
CA LEU A 577 15.12 1.78 -3.82
C LEU A 577 14.99 3.25 -4.21
N VAL A 578 13.98 3.60 -5.02
CA VAL A 578 13.74 4.99 -5.46
C VAL A 578 13.42 5.90 -4.27
N SER A 579 12.83 5.36 -3.21
CA SER A 579 12.47 6.12 -2.02
C SER A 579 13.63 6.36 -1.03
N ILE A 580 14.72 5.59 -1.09
CA ILE A 580 15.92 5.75 -0.23
C ILE A 580 16.50 7.18 -0.22
N PRO A 581 16.77 7.84 -1.37
CA PRO A 581 17.32 9.20 -1.36
C PRO A 581 16.41 10.18 -0.62
N PHE A 582 15.10 10.08 -0.80
CA PHE A 582 14.12 10.91 -0.10
C PHE A 582 14.05 10.60 1.40
N GLN A 583 14.20 9.33 1.80
CA GLN A 583 14.32 8.96 3.22
C GLN A 583 15.53 9.60 3.87
N ARG A 584 16.70 9.47 3.24
CA ARG A 584 17.95 10.07 3.74
C ARG A 584 17.81 11.57 3.85
N LEU A 585 17.12 12.18 2.91
CA LEU A 585 16.89 13.62 2.91
C LEU A 585 15.90 14.04 4.01
N ILE A 586 14.81 13.30 4.25
CA ILE A 586 13.91 13.55 5.39
C ILE A 586 14.65 13.37 6.72
N GLN A 587 15.43 12.31 6.85
CA GLN A 587 16.24 12.05 8.05
C GLN A 587 17.22 13.20 8.30
N ARG A 588 17.95 13.63 7.27
CA ARG A 588 18.87 14.77 7.35
C ARG A 588 18.13 16.09 7.64
N ALA A 589 17.02 16.37 6.98
CA ALA A 589 16.21 17.55 7.26
C ALA A 589 15.71 17.57 8.71
N SER A 590 15.36 16.41 9.28
CA SER A 590 15.00 16.30 10.70
C SER A 590 16.19 16.54 11.64
N GLN A 591 17.39 16.07 11.28
CA GLN A 591 18.63 16.31 12.04
C GLN A 591 19.02 17.79 12.01
N PHE A 592 18.81 18.46 10.88
CA PHE A 592 19.13 19.87 10.71
C PHE A 592 18.00 20.80 11.14
N LYS A 593 16.86 20.29 11.61
CA LYS A 593 15.69 21.11 11.96
C LYS A 593 16.03 22.21 12.97
N ASN A 594 16.89 21.88 13.93
CA ASN A 594 17.29 22.80 14.99
C ASN A 594 18.51 23.66 14.61
N LEU A 595 19.19 23.36 13.49
CA LEU A 595 20.43 24.05 13.10
C LEU A 595 20.26 25.57 12.97
N PRO A 596 19.22 26.10 12.28
CA PRO A 596 19.06 27.55 12.19
C PRO A 596 18.77 28.23 13.53
N GLU A 597 18.04 27.55 14.42
CA GLU A 597 17.75 28.06 15.76
C GLU A 597 18.99 28.04 16.65
N SER A 598 19.79 26.97 16.59
CA SER A 598 21.07 26.88 17.30
C SER A 598 22.05 27.95 16.84
N ILE A 599 22.22 28.14 15.52
CA ILE A 599 23.06 29.24 15.00
C ILE A 599 22.49 30.59 15.41
N GLY A 600 21.16 30.77 15.38
CA GLY A 600 20.50 31.98 15.88
C GLY A 600 20.78 32.24 17.36
N LYS A 601 20.80 31.20 18.21
CA LYS A 601 21.15 31.28 19.64
C LYS A 601 22.63 31.57 19.86
N GLU A 602 23.53 30.93 19.11
CA GLU A 602 24.97 31.24 19.10
C GLU A 602 25.20 32.73 18.79
N VAL A 603 24.52 33.22 17.76
CA VAL A 603 24.58 34.62 17.36
C VAL A 603 24.00 35.54 18.44
N SER A 604 22.88 35.16 19.09
CA SER A 604 22.34 35.91 20.22
C SER A 604 23.28 35.93 21.43
N ILE A 605 23.99 34.84 21.72
CA ILE A 605 25.01 34.78 22.78
C ILE A 605 26.12 35.79 22.49
N GLY A 606 26.61 35.85 21.26
CA GLY A 606 27.61 36.84 20.86
C GLY A 606 27.10 38.29 20.95
N ALA A 607 25.87 38.54 20.52
CA ALA A 607 25.25 39.87 20.62
C ALA A 607 25.03 40.31 22.08
N ASP A 608 24.47 39.44 22.92
CA ASP A 608 24.24 39.68 24.35
C ASP A 608 25.56 39.88 25.10
N TRP A 609 26.59 39.09 24.78
CA TRP A 609 27.94 39.27 25.31
C TRP A 609 28.51 40.64 24.93
N GLY A 610 28.35 41.05 23.67
CA GLY A 610 28.79 42.37 23.22
C GLY A 610 28.09 43.48 23.99
N VAL A 611 26.76 43.43 24.13
CA VAL A 611 25.99 44.42 24.90
C VAL A 611 26.47 44.45 26.35
N LEU A 612 26.67 43.28 26.97
CA LEU A 612 27.17 43.17 28.34
C LEU A 612 28.55 43.84 28.49
N ASP A 613 29.50 43.53 27.60
CA ASP A 613 30.84 44.10 27.60
C ASP A 613 30.83 45.63 27.40
N TYR A 614 29.92 46.08 26.53
CA TYR A 614 29.70 47.49 26.24
C TYR A 614 29.17 48.25 27.46
N SER A 615 28.08 47.75 28.06
CA SER A 615 27.46 48.34 29.25
C SER A 615 28.42 48.33 30.43
N LEU A 616 29.16 47.24 30.65
CA LEU A 616 30.19 47.17 31.68
C LEU A 616 31.29 48.22 31.46
N SER A 617 31.74 48.42 30.23
CA SER A 617 32.75 49.44 29.90
C SER A 617 32.25 50.87 30.19
N HIS A 618 30.96 51.12 30.04
CA HIS A 618 30.33 52.38 30.46
C HIS A 618 30.21 52.52 31.98
N ALA A 619 29.76 51.45 32.64
CA ALA A 619 29.56 51.41 34.08
C ALA A 619 30.88 51.58 34.85
N ILE A 620 31.91 50.84 34.44
CA ILE A 620 33.26 50.93 35.00
C ILE A 620 33.74 52.37 34.90
N SER A 621 33.61 52.97 33.73
CA SER A 621 34.22 54.28 33.50
C SER A 621 33.34 55.46 33.86
N CYS A 622 32.13 55.18 34.37
CA CYS A 622 31.13 56.17 34.74
C CYS A 622 31.01 57.30 33.72
N THR A 623 30.79 56.92 32.46
CA THR A 623 30.63 57.91 31.39
C THR A 623 29.36 58.73 31.62
N LYS A 624 29.29 59.97 31.10
CA LYS A 624 28.10 60.83 31.19
C LYS A 624 26.77 60.16 30.76
N TYR A 625 26.83 59.15 29.87
CA TYR A 625 25.64 58.44 29.38
C TYR A 625 25.06 57.38 30.33
N VAL A 626 25.75 57.07 31.43
CA VAL A 626 25.21 56.17 32.46
C VAL A 626 24.03 56.85 33.17
N ASP A 627 24.15 58.17 33.37
CA ASP A 627 23.23 58.97 34.18
C ASP A 627 22.23 59.72 33.29
N ALA A 628 22.56 59.91 32.01
CA ALA A 628 21.70 60.55 31.04
C ALA A 628 20.38 59.77 30.88
N ASP A 629 19.28 60.45 31.14
CA ASP A 629 17.96 59.90 30.89
C ASP A 629 17.63 59.93 29.38
N HIS A 630 16.40 59.54 29.04
CA HIS A 630 16.00 59.51 27.64
C HIS A 630 15.96 60.92 27.04
N ASP A 631 15.44 61.89 27.80
CA ASP A 631 15.23 63.25 27.32
C ASP A 631 16.59 63.94 27.16
N ASP A 632 17.54 63.71 28.08
CA ASP A 632 18.93 64.14 27.96
C ASP A 632 19.59 63.64 26.68
N ILE A 633 19.40 62.36 26.34
CA ILE A 633 19.97 61.76 25.13
C ILE A 633 19.28 62.31 23.88
N MET A 634 17.96 62.49 23.92
CA MET A 634 17.20 63.05 22.80
C MET A 634 17.59 64.51 22.54
N ASP A 635 17.80 65.31 23.58
CA ASP A 635 18.33 66.66 23.48
C ASP A 635 19.77 66.69 22.96
N LEU A 636 20.63 65.77 23.44
CA LEU A 636 22.01 65.61 22.97
C LEU A 636 22.08 65.28 21.47
N ILE A 637 21.09 64.55 20.94
CA ILE A 637 21.06 64.13 19.54
C ILE A 637 20.13 64.97 18.65
N ASN A 638 19.51 66.02 19.18
CA ASN A 638 18.45 66.82 18.53
C ASN A 638 17.29 65.96 17.98
N GLY A 639 16.89 64.92 18.72
CA GLY A 639 15.77 64.04 18.37
C GLY A 639 14.44 64.63 18.83
N HIS A 640 13.39 64.55 17.99
CA HIS A 640 12.09 65.13 18.32
C HIS A 640 10.97 64.09 18.44
N HIS A 641 11.09 62.91 17.81
CA HIS A 641 10.00 61.92 17.79
C HIS A 641 10.47 60.52 18.22
N LYS A 642 9.54 59.83 18.91
CA LYS A 642 9.66 58.43 19.30
C LYS A 642 9.00 57.56 18.23
N PRO A 643 9.71 56.63 17.57
CA PRO A 643 9.09 55.64 16.70
C PRO A 643 8.21 54.71 17.55
N GLU A 644 6.93 54.57 17.21
CA GLU A 644 5.97 53.78 18.01
C GLU A 644 6.34 52.29 18.15
N HIS A 645 7.19 51.78 17.24
CA HIS A 645 7.51 50.35 17.13
C HIS A 645 8.87 49.96 17.72
N LEU A 646 9.67 50.91 18.21
CA LEU A 646 11.02 50.64 18.74
C LEU A 646 11.07 50.87 20.25
N SER A 647 11.59 49.88 20.98
CA SER A 647 11.90 50.02 22.40
C SER A 647 13.18 50.84 22.54
N HIS A 648 13.09 52.04 23.13
CA HIS A 648 14.29 52.84 23.40
C HIS A 648 15.15 52.18 24.47
N VAL A 649 16.38 51.88 24.09
CA VAL A 649 17.38 51.29 24.97
C VAL A 649 18.51 52.29 25.10
N THR A 650 18.44 53.14 26.13
CA THR A 650 19.53 54.06 26.45
C THR A 650 20.70 53.31 27.08
N ILE A 651 21.89 53.90 27.09
CA ILE A 651 23.06 53.29 27.73
C ILE A 651 22.83 53.14 29.22
N GLY A 652 22.33 54.18 29.90
CA GLY A 652 21.90 54.10 31.29
C GLY A 652 20.84 53.02 31.54
N HIS A 653 19.98 52.71 30.57
CA HIS A 653 19.06 51.58 30.65
C HIS A 653 19.79 50.24 30.57
N THR A 654 20.67 50.03 29.57
CA THR A 654 21.46 48.78 29.48
C THR A 654 22.35 48.55 30.70
N VAL A 655 22.93 49.61 31.25
CA VAL A 655 23.78 49.56 32.44
C VAL A 655 22.99 49.14 33.67
N ARG A 656 21.77 49.66 33.84
CA ARG A 656 20.85 49.24 34.91
C ARG A 656 20.36 47.79 34.77
N LEU A 657 20.45 47.22 33.57
CA LEU A 657 20.04 45.84 33.27
C LEU A 657 21.24 44.89 33.11
N ILE A 658 22.46 45.28 33.51
CA ILE A 658 23.67 44.45 33.36
C ILE A 658 23.50 43.07 33.99
N ASP A 659 22.88 42.99 35.17
CA ASP A 659 22.56 41.76 35.87
C ASP A 659 21.60 40.87 35.07
N GLN A 660 20.52 41.45 34.54
CA GLN A 660 19.53 40.75 33.71
C GLN A 660 20.13 40.27 32.38
N ILE A 661 20.97 41.09 31.74
CA ILE A 661 21.68 40.72 30.52
C ILE A 661 22.63 39.56 30.81
N ALA A 662 23.38 39.60 31.92
CA ALA A 662 24.27 38.52 32.34
C ALA A 662 23.49 37.23 32.65
N ILE A 663 22.33 37.31 33.32
CA ILE A 663 21.44 36.18 33.60
C ILE A 663 20.92 35.55 32.30
N ASN A 664 20.46 36.38 31.36
CA ASN A 664 19.96 35.92 30.06
C ASN A 664 21.07 35.27 29.24
N LEU A 665 22.27 35.86 29.24
CA LEU A 665 23.45 35.30 28.59
C LEU A 665 23.80 33.93 29.18
N MET A 666 23.87 33.81 30.52
CA MET A 666 24.10 32.53 31.20
C MET A 666 23.06 31.48 30.82
N LYS A 667 21.78 31.85 30.84
CA LYS A 667 20.66 30.96 30.47
C LYS A 667 20.84 30.45 29.04
N ASN A 668 21.13 31.34 28.10
CA ASN A 668 21.33 30.98 26.70
C ASN A 668 22.56 30.07 26.52
N THR A 669 23.69 30.37 27.20
CA THR A 669 24.89 29.53 27.15
C THR A 669 24.72 28.16 27.80
N VAL A 670 23.88 28.03 28.83
CA VAL A 670 23.58 26.74 29.47
C VAL A 670 22.65 25.89 28.60
N GLN A 671 21.72 26.52 27.87
CA GLN A 671 20.80 25.80 26.97
C GLN A 671 21.48 25.36 25.66
N PHE A 672 22.41 26.16 25.15
CA PHE A 672 23.04 25.94 23.85
C PHE A 672 23.71 24.55 23.66
N PRO A 673 24.41 23.96 24.64
CA PRO A 673 24.94 22.59 24.55
C PRO A 673 23.87 21.53 24.32
N ASN A 674 22.71 21.68 24.95
CA ASN A 674 21.62 20.73 24.77
C ASN A 674 21.10 20.83 23.33
N ASP A 675 20.98 22.04 22.80
CA ASP A 675 20.59 22.27 21.41
C ASP A 675 21.61 21.68 20.43
N ILE A 676 22.92 21.88 20.64
CA ILE A 676 23.97 21.25 19.82
C ILE A 676 23.90 19.73 19.90
N ARG A 677 23.73 19.16 21.10
CA ARG A 677 23.63 17.70 21.28
C ARG A 677 22.43 17.10 20.58
N THR A 678 21.31 17.83 20.44
CA THR A 678 20.19 17.36 19.61
C THR A 678 20.54 17.27 18.13
N ILE A 679 21.53 18.03 17.67
CA ILE A 679 22.03 18.01 16.29
C ILE A 679 23.13 16.92 16.15
N ALA A 680 23.96 16.72 17.19
CA ALA A 680 25.27 16.03 17.21
C ALA A 680 25.34 14.53 16.87
N ALA A 681 24.34 13.90 16.28
CA ALA A 681 24.33 12.45 16.00
C ALA A 681 25.27 11.98 14.87
N GLN A 682 26.29 12.76 14.48
CA GLN A 682 27.26 12.44 13.41
C GLN A 682 28.66 12.94 13.77
N ASP A 683 29.70 12.18 13.38
CA ASP A 683 31.14 12.42 13.61
C ASP A 683 31.64 13.84 13.25
N ILE A 684 30.86 14.62 12.50
CA ILE A 684 31.21 15.98 12.05
C ILE A 684 30.86 17.05 13.12
N LEU A 685 29.89 16.78 14.00
CA LEU A 685 29.48 17.70 15.07
C LEU A 685 30.38 17.68 16.30
N ASP A 686 31.23 16.66 16.42
CA ASP A 686 32.33 16.63 17.37
C ASP A 686 33.14 17.92 17.32
N TYR A 687 33.32 18.53 16.14
CA TYR A 687 34.11 19.76 16.02
C TYR A 687 33.45 20.98 16.69
N LEU A 688 32.14 21.16 16.50
CA LEU A 688 31.39 22.26 17.13
C LEU A 688 31.23 22.03 18.64
N GLU A 689 30.95 20.79 19.04
CA GLU A 689 30.91 20.42 20.45
C GLU A 689 32.28 20.60 21.11
N GLN A 690 33.36 20.29 20.41
CA GLN A 690 34.74 20.49 20.90
C GLN A 690 35.06 21.95 21.16
N ILE A 691 34.68 22.86 20.27
CA ILE A 691 35.00 24.28 20.42
C ILE A 691 34.26 24.88 21.63
N TRP A 692 33.00 24.51 21.84
CA TRP A 692 32.18 25.07 22.92
C TRP A 692 32.38 24.37 24.27
N LEU A 693 32.59 23.05 24.29
CA LEU A 693 32.59 22.24 25.51
C LEU A 693 33.98 21.77 25.95
N LYS A 694 34.99 21.74 25.07
CA LYS A 694 36.34 21.35 25.51
C LYS A 694 37.15 22.56 25.95
N PRO A 695 38.05 22.38 26.95
CA PRO A 695 38.92 23.43 27.42
C PRO A 695 39.98 23.77 26.38
N THR A 696 39.66 24.71 25.50
CA THR A 696 40.53 25.18 24.40
C THR A 696 41.07 26.59 24.65
N VAL A 697 40.44 27.33 25.57
CA VAL A 697 40.72 28.75 25.82
C VAL A 697 41.69 28.93 26.96
N ALA A 698 42.79 29.66 26.77
CA ALA A 698 43.66 30.03 27.89
C ALA A 698 42.96 31.05 28.79
N LEU A 699 42.79 30.73 30.08
CA LEU A 699 42.15 31.64 31.04
C LEU A 699 43.05 32.85 31.37
N TYR A 700 44.37 32.67 31.34
CA TYR A 700 45.34 33.72 31.63
C TYR A 700 46.38 33.86 30.52
N PRO A 701 45.98 34.30 29.31
CA PRO A 701 46.86 34.29 28.14
C PRO A 701 48.08 35.21 28.30
N HIS A 702 48.00 36.22 29.17
CA HIS A 702 49.07 37.19 29.42
C HIS A 702 49.80 37.00 30.75
N SER A 703 49.49 35.95 31.53
CA SER A 703 50.21 35.71 32.78
C SER A 703 51.69 35.47 32.52
N SER A 704 52.57 36.11 33.27
CA SER A 704 54.01 35.83 33.18
C SER A 704 54.34 34.38 33.57
N LEU A 705 53.48 33.72 34.34
CA LEU A 705 53.65 32.33 34.79
C LEU A 705 53.17 31.33 33.73
N ILE A 706 54.08 30.47 33.27
CA ILE A 706 53.81 29.42 32.26
C ILE A 706 52.65 28.49 32.67
N PRO A 707 52.54 28.01 33.94
CA PRO A 707 51.43 27.15 34.34
C PRO A 707 50.06 27.81 34.20
N LEU A 708 49.96 29.11 34.47
CA LEU A 708 48.71 29.85 34.33
C LEU A 708 48.33 30.09 32.86
N ARG A 709 49.33 30.27 31.97
CA ARG A 709 49.12 30.34 30.52
C ARG A 709 48.63 29.02 29.91
N GLN A 710 48.97 27.89 30.53
CA GLN A 710 48.54 26.56 30.10
C GLN A 710 47.15 26.19 30.61
N PHE A 711 46.61 26.92 31.60
CA PHE A 711 45.29 26.64 32.15
C PHE A 711 44.22 26.93 31.10
N ARG A 712 43.60 25.87 30.58
CA ARG A 712 42.54 25.96 29.58
C ARG A 712 41.17 25.81 30.25
N ILE A 713 40.21 26.59 29.79
CA ILE A 713 38.81 26.52 30.20
C ILE A 713 37.95 26.39 28.94
N ASP A 714 36.76 25.78 29.04
CA ASP A 714 35.79 25.77 27.96
C ASP A 714 35.09 27.13 27.86
N THR A 715 34.61 27.47 26.67
CA THR A 715 33.98 28.76 26.37
C THR A 715 32.78 29.02 27.28
N ILE A 716 32.01 28.00 27.62
CA ILE A 716 30.80 28.14 28.44
C ILE A 716 31.13 28.45 29.88
N SER A 717 32.06 27.71 30.47
CA SER A 717 32.53 27.95 31.83
C SER A 717 33.22 29.31 31.96
N MET A 718 33.90 29.77 30.91
CA MET A 718 34.45 31.14 30.86
C MET A 718 33.34 32.20 30.84
N ILE A 719 32.29 32.06 29.99
CA ILE A 719 31.18 33.01 29.93
C ILE A 719 30.40 33.01 31.25
N ASN A 720 30.08 31.83 31.79
CA ASN A 720 29.36 31.69 33.05
C ASN A 720 30.18 32.24 34.23
N GLY A 721 31.50 32.02 34.25
CA GLY A 721 32.38 32.60 35.26
C GLY A 721 32.37 34.13 35.19
N TYR A 722 32.45 34.69 33.98
CA TYR A 722 32.38 36.13 33.76
C TYR A 722 31.03 36.72 34.19
N CYS A 723 29.91 36.14 33.75
CA CYS A 723 28.58 36.57 34.15
C CYS A 723 28.34 36.42 35.66
N GLY A 724 28.84 35.35 36.28
CA GLY A 724 28.76 35.15 37.73
C GLY A 724 29.51 36.24 38.51
N ILE A 725 30.67 36.67 38.03
CA ILE A 725 31.40 37.81 38.59
C ILE A 725 30.53 39.07 38.46
N VAL A 726 29.95 39.32 37.30
CA VAL A 726 29.09 40.49 37.06
C VAL A 726 27.87 40.49 37.98
N ILE A 727 27.11 39.40 38.04
CA ILE A 727 25.87 39.28 38.83
C ILE A 727 26.16 39.45 40.33
N LYS A 728 27.27 38.88 40.83
CA LYS A 728 27.64 39.01 42.25
C LYS A 728 27.96 40.46 42.63
N ASN A 729 28.41 41.24 41.66
CA ASN A 729 29.03 42.53 41.87
C ASN A 729 28.10 43.69 41.49
N PHE A 730 27.21 43.52 40.52
CA PHE A 730 26.29 44.55 40.07
C PHE A 730 24.92 44.33 40.66
N ASP A 731 24.63 45.02 41.76
CA ASP A 731 23.28 45.16 42.30
C ASP A 731 22.56 46.27 41.53
N GLY A 732 21.51 45.90 40.79
CA GLY A 732 20.70 46.84 40.00
C GLY A 732 19.98 47.91 40.82
N THR A 733 19.98 47.80 42.15
CA THR A 733 19.39 48.80 43.05
C THR A 733 20.32 49.97 43.38
N VAL A 734 21.63 49.81 43.18
CA VAL A 734 22.63 50.84 43.47
C VAL A 734 23.06 51.53 42.18
N HIS A 735 23.26 52.85 42.24
CA HIS A 735 23.74 53.61 41.10
C HIS A 735 25.02 52.95 40.52
N PRO A 736 25.08 52.66 39.20
CA PRO A 736 26.13 51.81 38.63
C PRO A 736 27.54 52.31 38.92
N CYS A 737 27.75 53.63 38.86
CA CYS A 737 29.05 54.24 39.17
C CYS A 737 29.45 54.22 40.66
N GLN A 738 28.47 54.10 41.56
CA GLN A 738 28.69 54.10 43.00
C GLN A 738 28.82 52.70 43.56
N ASN A 739 28.56 51.68 42.74
CA ASN A 739 28.64 50.29 43.13
C ASN A 739 30.07 49.95 43.61
N PRO A 740 30.26 49.42 44.84
CA PRO A 740 31.57 49.05 45.37
C PRO A 740 32.36 48.12 44.44
N SER A 741 31.66 47.22 43.76
CA SER A 741 32.31 46.26 42.87
C SER A 741 32.78 46.88 41.56
N VAL A 742 32.24 48.01 41.12
CA VAL A 742 32.86 48.79 40.04
C VAL A 742 34.24 49.30 40.43
N LYS A 743 34.44 49.68 41.71
CA LYS A 743 35.76 50.06 42.22
C LYS A 743 36.72 48.88 42.27
N GLU A 744 36.24 47.68 42.61
CA GLU A 744 37.05 46.46 42.56
C GLU A 744 37.44 46.08 41.13
N VAL A 745 36.48 46.12 40.19
CA VAL A 745 36.75 45.85 38.78
C VAL A 745 37.72 46.88 38.19
N LYS A 746 37.67 48.16 38.59
CA LYS A 746 38.68 49.17 38.26
C LYS A 746 40.10 48.78 38.71
N MET A 747 40.25 48.12 39.85
CA MET A 747 41.57 47.69 40.34
C MET A 747 42.20 46.58 39.49
N ILE A 748 41.37 45.74 38.85
CA ILE A 748 41.78 44.61 37.98
C ILE A 748 41.44 44.85 36.50
N GLU A 749 41.20 46.10 36.14
CA GLU A 749 40.58 46.49 34.87
C GLU A 749 41.37 46.07 33.63
N ARG A 750 42.70 46.07 33.72
CA ARG A 750 43.57 45.60 32.64
C ARG A 750 43.34 44.11 32.34
N ASP A 751 43.23 43.28 33.38
CA ASP A 751 43.02 41.85 33.23
C ASP A 751 41.58 41.55 32.80
N PHE A 752 40.62 42.32 33.32
CA PHE A 752 39.24 42.27 32.89
C PHE A 752 39.10 42.56 31.38
N TYR A 753 39.74 43.60 30.86
CA TYR A 753 39.71 43.90 29.43
C TYR A 753 40.43 42.89 28.56
N ALA A 754 41.55 42.34 29.03
CA ALA A 754 42.20 41.25 28.33
C ALA A 754 41.30 40.00 28.24
N ASN A 755 40.58 39.68 29.31
CA ASN A 755 39.66 38.55 29.37
C ASN A 755 38.43 38.78 28.49
N SER A 756 37.85 39.98 28.52
CA SER A 756 36.77 40.40 27.61
C SER A 756 37.21 40.31 26.15
N TYR A 757 38.39 40.83 25.80
CA TYR A 757 38.91 40.72 24.44
C TYR A 757 39.14 39.27 24.01
N THR A 758 39.72 38.46 24.89
CA THR A 758 39.93 37.03 24.65
C THR A 758 38.59 36.34 24.40
N MET A 759 37.57 36.65 25.20
CA MET A 759 36.21 36.13 25.01
C MET A 759 35.63 36.46 23.64
N LYS A 760 35.81 37.71 23.19
CA LYS A 760 35.38 38.14 21.85
C LYS A 760 36.00 37.28 20.74
N GLU A 761 37.33 37.11 20.77
CA GLU A 761 38.04 36.32 19.76
C GLU A 761 37.55 34.87 19.73
N ILE A 762 37.22 34.31 20.88
CA ILE A 762 36.69 32.94 20.99
C ILE A 762 35.29 32.86 20.40
N ILE A 763 34.39 33.78 20.76
CA ILE A 763 33.03 33.79 20.23
C ILE A 763 33.06 33.96 18.69
N MET A 764 33.94 34.83 18.16
CA MET A 764 34.14 34.94 16.72
C MET A 764 34.66 33.64 16.08
N LEU A 765 35.65 33.00 16.71
CA LEU A 765 36.18 31.72 16.24
C LEU A 765 35.10 30.62 16.23
N CYS A 766 34.19 30.62 17.22
CA CYS A 766 33.03 29.74 17.24
C CYS A 766 32.12 30.00 16.03
N MET A 767 31.74 31.26 15.78
CA MET A 767 30.87 31.64 14.67
C MET A 767 31.49 31.30 13.29
N ASP A 768 32.78 31.55 13.13
CA ASP A 768 33.53 31.19 11.92
C ASP A 768 33.58 29.67 11.72
N SER A 769 33.73 28.92 12.80
CA SER A 769 33.71 27.44 12.76
C SER A 769 32.32 26.92 12.41
N SER A 770 31.25 27.51 12.94
CA SER A 770 29.87 27.25 12.52
C SER A 770 29.65 27.58 11.04
N ASN A 771 30.20 28.69 10.55
CA ASN A 771 30.11 29.05 9.14
C ASN A 771 30.85 28.05 8.24
N GLN A 772 32.09 27.68 8.59
CA GLN A 772 32.85 26.64 7.89
C GLN A 772 32.12 25.29 7.89
N TYR A 773 31.43 24.96 8.98
CA TYR A 773 30.60 23.76 9.05
C TYR A 773 29.40 23.83 8.09
N VAL A 774 28.66 24.93 8.08
CA VAL A 774 27.54 25.12 7.14
C VAL A 774 28.01 25.11 5.69
N GLN A 775 29.18 25.70 5.41
CA GLN A 775 29.82 25.63 4.08
C GLN A 775 30.20 24.19 3.72
N LYS A 776 30.79 23.43 4.64
CA LYS A 776 31.05 22.00 4.42
C LYS A 776 29.75 21.22 4.16
N LEU A 777 28.65 21.55 4.84
CA LEU A 777 27.35 20.93 4.56
C LEU A 777 26.79 21.30 3.19
N LEU A 778 27.05 22.52 2.71
CA LEU A 778 26.69 22.97 1.37
C LEU A 778 27.55 22.29 0.30
N ASP A 779 28.85 22.11 0.57
CA ASP A 779 29.84 21.46 -0.31
C ASP A 779 29.72 19.93 -0.35
N ILE A 780 29.39 19.31 0.79
CA ILE A 780 28.84 17.95 0.85
C ILE A 780 27.47 18.07 0.20
N ASN A 781 27.45 18.18 -1.12
CA ASN A 781 26.26 18.34 -1.91
C ASN A 781 25.41 17.09 -1.63
N LEU A 782 24.55 17.16 -0.61
CA LEU A 782 23.85 16.00 -0.02
C LEU A 782 22.93 15.33 -1.07
N THR A 783 22.75 16.03 -2.17
CA THR A 783 21.88 15.78 -3.31
C THR A 783 22.67 15.39 -4.56
N ASN A 784 24.01 15.47 -4.55
CA ASN A 784 24.90 14.67 -5.41
C ASN A 784 24.89 13.20 -4.97
N HIS A 785 23.70 12.65 -4.69
CA HIS A 785 23.45 11.34 -5.24
C HIS A 785 23.57 11.53 -6.74
N ASP A 786 24.76 11.22 -7.28
CA ASP A 786 25.04 11.27 -8.71
C ASP A 786 23.78 10.79 -9.40
N PHE A 787 23.30 11.52 -10.40
CA PHE A 787 22.16 11.08 -11.22
C PHE A 787 22.29 9.61 -11.65
N LYS A 788 23.53 9.09 -11.69
CA LYS A 788 23.90 7.68 -11.77
C LYS A 788 23.24 6.78 -10.72
N PHE A 789 23.22 7.13 -9.43
CA PHE A 789 22.52 6.38 -8.38
C PHE A 789 21.01 6.38 -8.60
N ILE A 790 20.43 7.52 -8.97
CA ILE A 790 19.02 7.60 -9.33
C ILE A 790 18.73 6.67 -10.51
N ALA A 791 19.55 6.71 -11.56
CA ALA A 791 19.43 5.82 -12.71
C ALA A 791 19.57 4.33 -12.33
N ILE A 792 20.49 3.99 -11.41
CA ILE A 792 20.64 2.64 -10.86
C ILE A 792 19.38 2.23 -10.09
N TYR A 793 18.79 3.13 -9.29
CA TYR A 793 17.57 2.84 -8.54
C TYR A 793 16.33 2.66 -9.43
N PHE A 794 16.33 3.23 -10.63
CA PHE A 794 15.29 2.97 -11.63
C PHE A 794 15.50 1.68 -12.43
N LEU A 795 16.67 1.04 -12.36
CA LEU A 795 16.92 -0.20 -13.10
C LEU A 795 15.89 -1.29 -12.79
N PRO A 796 15.49 -1.56 -11.54
CA PRO A 796 14.44 -2.54 -11.25
C PRO A 796 13.05 -2.11 -11.74
N PHE A 797 12.79 -0.81 -11.83
CA PHE A 797 11.54 -0.31 -12.41
C PHE A 797 11.52 -0.56 -13.92
N ILE A 798 12.60 -0.25 -14.63
CA ILE A 798 12.78 -0.55 -16.06
C ILE A 798 12.69 -2.07 -16.28
N LEU A 799 13.32 -2.86 -15.41
CA LEU A 799 13.24 -4.32 -15.44
C LEU A 799 11.80 -4.80 -15.24
N THR A 800 11.04 -4.16 -14.36
CA THR A 800 9.62 -4.49 -14.14
C THR A 800 8.77 -4.18 -15.36
N ILE A 801 9.00 -3.03 -16.03
CA ILE A 801 8.35 -2.70 -17.30
C ILE A 801 8.71 -3.73 -18.37
N PHE A 802 9.99 -4.10 -18.45
CA PHE A 802 10.49 -5.06 -19.42
C PHE A 802 9.92 -6.45 -19.17
N ILE A 803 9.93 -6.94 -17.93
CA ILE A 803 9.35 -8.24 -17.55
C ILE A 803 7.84 -8.24 -17.74
N SER A 804 7.13 -7.17 -17.35
CA SER A 804 5.68 -7.09 -17.54
C SER A 804 5.30 -7.04 -19.02
N THR A 805 6.07 -6.31 -19.83
CA THR A 805 5.92 -6.28 -21.30
C THR A 805 6.27 -7.63 -21.91
N PHE A 806 7.36 -8.25 -21.47
CA PHE A 806 7.79 -9.56 -21.92
C PHE A 806 6.79 -10.64 -21.54
N LEU A 807 6.18 -10.59 -20.36
CA LEU A 807 5.10 -11.48 -19.95
C LEU A 807 3.88 -11.32 -20.82
N TYR A 808 3.51 -10.09 -21.10
CA TYR A 808 2.40 -9.79 -21.99
C TYR A 808 2.68 -10.35 -23.39
N PHE A 809 3.91 -10.20 -23.88
CA PHE A 809 4.35 -10.79 -25.14
C PHE A 809 4.41 -12.32 -25.09
N ALA A 810 5.00 -12.91 -24.06
CA ALA A 810 5.22 -14.34 -23.90
C ALA A 810 3.90 -15.10 -23.71
N SER A 811 2.94 -14.51 -22.98
CA SER A 811 1.60 -15.07 -22.86
C SER A 811 0.87 -15.07 -24.21
N PHE A 812 0.95 -13.99 -24.98
CA PHE A 812 0.34 -13.92 -26.31
C PHE A 812 1.07 -14.80 -27.34
N TYR A 813 2.40 -14.84 -27.30
CA TYR A 813 3.20 -15.73 -28.12
C TYR A 813 2.95 -17.19 -27.72
N GLY A 814 2.74 -17.47 -26.44
CA GLY A 814 2.32 -18.76 -25.91
C GLY A 814 0.98 -19.16 -26.50
N GLU A 815 -0.02 -18.26 -26.45
CA GLU A 815 -1.32 -18.40 -27.11
C GLU A 815 -1.14 -18.74 -28.60
N TYR A 816 -0.40 -17.90 -29.33
CA TYR A 816 -0.11 -18.07 -30.75
C TYR A 816 0.61 -19.39 -31.07
N SER A 817 1.63 -19.75 -30.30
CA SER A 817 2.44 -20.96 -30.49
C SER A 817 1.61 -22.21 -30.22
N LEU A 818 0.76 -22.16 -29.20
CA LEU A 818 -0.15 -23.25 -28.85
C LEU A 818 -1.18 -23.45 -29.95
N VAL A 819 -1.80 -22.37 -30.43
CA VAL A 819 -2.71 -22.40 -31.58
C VAL A 819 -1.99 -22.92 -32.83
N LYS A 820 -0.79 -22.42 -33.13
CA LYS A 820 0.02 -22.87 -34.28
C LYS A 820 0.39 -24.35 -34.21
N LYS A 821 0.81 -24.83 -33.04
CA LYS A 821 1.32 -26.20 -32.85
C LYS A 821 0.19 -27.22 -32.88
N TYR A 822 -0.94 -26.89 -32.27
CA TYR A 822 -1.96 -27.88 -31.95
C TYR A 822 -3.30 -27.68 -32.66
N PHE A 823 -3.59 -26.46 -33.11
CA PHE A 823 -4.91 -26.13 -33.65
C PHE A 823 -4.96 -26.06 -35.16
N ARG A 824 -4.01 -26.64 -35.92
CA ARG A 824 -4.05 -26.67 -37.40
C ARG A 824 -4.52 -28.03 -37.96
N PRO A 825 -5.82 -28.29 -38.04
CA PRO A 825 -6.33 -29.48 -38.72
C PRO A 825 -6.12 -29.38 -40.24
N SER A 826 -6.09 -30.53 -40.91
CA SER A 826 -5.99 -30.61 -42.37
C SER A 826 -7.30 -30.30 -43.10
N SER A 827 -8.40 -30.17 -42.37
CA SER A 827 -9.75 -29.96 -42.88
C SER A 827 -10.50 -29.01 -41.95
N HIS A 828 -11.63 -28.46 -42.41
CA HIS A 828 -12.54 -27.71 -41.54
C HIS A 828 -13.35 -28.67 -40.65
N PRO A 829 -13.62 -28.33 -39.38
CA PRO A 829 -14.50 -29.12 -38.52
C PRO A 829 -15.88 -29.39 -39.10
N ASN A 830 -16.39 -28.41 -39.85
CA ASN A 830 -17.60 -28.52 -40.66
C ASN A 830 -17.19 -28.92 -42.08
N GLU A 831 -17.44 -30.19 -42.46
CA GLU A 831 -17.09 -30.78 -43.75
C GLU A 831 -17.72 -30.04 -44.95
N ASN A 832 -18.80 -29.29 -44.71
CA ASN A 832 -19.49 -28.51 -45.75
C ASN A 832 -18.74 -27.23 -46.15
N ILE A 833 -17.80 -26.76 -45.33
CA ILE A 833 -17.05 -25.54 -45.58
C ILE A 833 -15.72 -25.93 -46.24
N GLN A 834 -15.63 -25.75 -47.56
CA GLN A 834 -14.38 -25.88 -48.28
C GLN A 834 -13.51 -24.63 -48.02
N VAL A 835 -12.32 -24.84 -47.46
CA VAL A 835 -11.35 -23.78 -47.18
C VAL A 835 -10.05 -24.12 -47.88
N ASP A 836 -9.52 -23.18 -48.66
CA ASP A 836 -8.21 -23.34 -49.30
C ASP A 836 -7.12 -23.45 -48.24
N PHE A 837 -6.39 -24.57 -48.28
CA PHE A 837 -5.33 -24.85 -47.32
C PHE A 837 -4.08 -24.01 -47.65
N CYS A 838 -3.71 -23.09 -46.78
CA CYS A 838 -2.48 -22.34 -46.96
C CYS A 838 -1.30 -23.11 -46.36
N GLN A 839 -0.35 -23.50 -47.21
CA GLN A 839 0.88 -24.17 -46.75
C GLN A 839 1.83 -23.21 -46.03
N ALA A 840 1.73 -21.90 -46.28
CA ALA A 840 2.61 -20.92 -45.70
C ALA A 840 2.17 -20.55 -44.27
N ASN A 841 3.08 -20.72 -43.32
CA ASN A 841 2.85 -20.22 -41.97
C ASN A 841 2.96 -18.70 -41.97
N GLU A 842 1.89 -18.01 -41.55
CA GLU A 842 2.03 -16.61 -41.19
C GLU A 842 3.13 -16.49 -40.13
N LYS A 843 4.03 -15.52 -40.30
CA LYS A 843 5.00 -15.18 -39.27
C LYS A 843 4.26 -14.40 -38.19
N PHE A 844 4.61 -14.64 -36.92
CA PHE A 844 4.05 -13.87 -35.82
C PHE A 844 4.28 -12.37 -36.06
N LYS A 845 3.21 -11.57 -36.05
CA LYS A 845 3.26 -10.11 -36.19
C LYS A 845 2.83 -9.47 -34.88
N LEU A 846 3.60 -8.49 -34.43
CA LEU A 846 3.21 -7.63 -33.31
C LEU A 846 2.07 -6.69 -33.76
N THR A 847 0.99 -6.65 -32.99
CA THR A 847 -0.15 -5.75 -33.15
C THR A 847 0.07 -4.46 -32.36
N HIS A 848 -0.66 -3.40 -32.73
CA HIS A 848 -0.58 -2.10 -32.05
C HIS A 848 -0.96 -2.17 -30.55
N GLN A 849 -1.77 -3.15 -30.14
CA GLN A 849 -2.21 -3.30 -28.75
C GLN A 849 -1.03 -3.59 -27.80
N TYR A 850 0.03 -4.28 -28.27
CA TYR A 850 1.26 -4.49 -27.48
C TYR A 850 1.94 -3.17 -27.16
N PHE A 851 2.06 -2.31 -28.18
CA PHE A 851 2.69 -1.01 -28.02
C PHE A 851 1.88 -0.11 -27.09
N THR A 852 0.55 -0.21 -27.05
CA THR A 852 -0.25 0.63 -26.14
C THR A 852 0.02 0.35 -24.67
N PHE A 853 0.14 -0.93 -24.27
CA PHE A 853 0.42 -1.29 -22.88
C PHE A 853 1.84 -0.88 -22.46
N SER A 854 2.83 -1.19 -23.29
CA SER A 854 4.22 -0.80 -23.03
C SER A 854 4.40 0.72 -23.07
N SER A 855 3.76 1.42 -24.01
CA SER A 855 3.81 2.89 -24.09
C SER A 855 3.16 3.52 -22.87
N PHE A 856 2.07 2.94 -22.36
CA PHE A 856 1.45 3.39 -21.11
C PHE A 856 2.39 3.24 -19.92
N LEU A 857 3.04 2.08 -19.75
CA LEU A 857 4.02 1.87 -18.69
C LEU A 857 5.25 2.79 -18.82
N ILE A 858 5.74 3.00 -20.05
CA ILE A 858 6.85 3.93 -20.34
C ILE A 858 6.42 5.38 -20.06
N PHE A 859 5.20 5.77 -20.40
CA PHE A 859 4.67 7.10 -20.09
C PHE A 859 4.58 7.32 -18.58
N MET A 860 4.07 6.34 -17.83
CA MET A 860 4.03 6.39 -16.37
C MET A 860 5.43 6.49 -15.77
N PHE A 861 6.42 5.80 -16.36
CA PHE A 861 7.83 5.91 -15.97
C PHE A 861 8.39 7.31 -16.20
N ILE A 862 8.25 7.84 -17.41
CA ILE A 862 8.73 9.18 -17.77
C ILE A 862 8.10 10.24 -16.86
N PHE A 863 6.79 10.10 -16.60
CA PHE A 863 6.07 11.00 -15.72
C PHE A 863 6.60 10.94 -14.28
N THR A 864 6.80 9.75 -13.72
CA THR A 864 7.41 9.54 -12.40
C THR A 864 8.81 10.15 -12.34
N PHE A 865 9.62 9.92 -13.37
CA PHE A 865 10.98 10.43 -13.44
C PHE A 865 11.03 11.96 -13.50
N LEU A 866 10.17 12.57 -14.33
CA LEU A 866 10.08 14.03 -14.46
C LEU A 866 9.62 14.68 -13.15
N GLN A 867 8.60 14.10 -12.52
CA GLN A 867 8.05 14.60 -11.25
C GLN A 867 9.08 14.47 -10.12
N MET A 868 9.78 13.34 -10.02
CA MET A 868 10.90 13.16 -9.09
C MET A 868 12.04 14.17 -9.36
N TYR A 869 12.41 14.40 -10.62
CA TYR A 869 13.42 15.40 -10.99
C TYR A 869 13.02 16.82 -10.54
N LEU A 870 11.77 17.20 -10.78
CA LEU A 870 11.23 18.50 -10.35
C LEU A 870 11.27 18.64 -8.83
N LEU A 871 10.76 17.64 -8.09
CA LEU A 871 10.71 17.68 -6.64
C LEU A 871 12.10 17.63 -6.01
N LEU A 872 13.04 16.86 -6.56
CA LEU A 872 14.44 16.88 -6.14
C LEU A 872 15.03 18.29 -6.31
N ASN A 873 14.79 18.97 -7.44
CA ASN A 873 15.27 20.34 -7.64
C ASN A 873 14.67 21.34 -6.64
N TYR A 874 13.38 21.25 -6.35
CA TYR A 874 12.74 22.09 -5.32
C TYR A 874 13.33 21.83 -3.94
N THR A 875 13.56 20.56 -3.63
CA THR A 875 14.14 20.13 -2.36
C THR A 875 15.59 20.63 -2.21
N ASN A 876 16.38 20.55 -3.27
CA ASN A 876 17.75 21.06 -3.32
C ASN A 876 17.79 22.58 -3.18
N GLY A 877 16.87 23.29 -3.85
CA GLY A 877 16.74 24.74 -3.73
C GLY A 877 16.39 25.16 -2.30
N ALA A 878 15.41 24.51 -1.67
CA ALA A 878 15.04 24.78 -0.29
C ALA A 878 16.19 24.45 0.68
N TYR A 879 16.89 23.32 0.51
CA TYR A 879 18.06 22.97 1.31
C TYR A 879 19.18 24.02 1.20
N ARG A 880 19.52 24.44 -0.02
CA ARG A 880 20.52 25.48 -0.26
C ARG A 880 20.13 26.80 0.38
N ASN A 881 18.85 27.18 0.31
CA ASN A 881 18.35 28.38 0.97
C ASN A 881 18.55 28.30 2.49
N VAL A 882 18.24 27.17 3.14
CA VAL A 882 18.47 26.98 4.59
C VAL A 882 19.94 27.20 4.93
N MET A 883 20.86 26.59 4.18
CA MET A 883 22.30 26.77 4.42
C MET A 883 22.73 28.23 4.22
N ASN A 884 22.26 28.89 3.16
CA ASN A 884 22.55 30.30 2.91
C ASN A 884 22.01 31.22 4.03
N TYR A 885 20.82 30.93 4.57
CA TYR A 885 20.31 31.64 5.75
C TYR A 885 21.18 31.42 6.99
N CYS A 886 21.67 30.21 7.22
CA CYS A 886 22.59 29.92 8.32
C CYS A 886 23.93 30.65 8.17
N ILE A 887 24.48 30.73 6.95
CA ILE A 887 25.68 31.52 6.64
C ILE A 887 25.41 33.01 6.89
N PHE A 888 24.28 33.53 6.42
CA PHE A 888 23.87 34.91 6.66
C PHE A 888 23.72 35.22 8.16
N LEU A 889 23.09 34.32 8.93
CA LEU A 889 22.97 34.46 10.38
C LEU A 889 24.34 34.56 11.06
N SER A 890 25.26 33.66 10.73
CA SER A 890 26.63 33.69 11.29
C SER A 890 27.37 34.98 10.92
N ASN A 891 27.30 35.41 9.66
CA ASN A 891 27.92 36.66 9.20
C ASN A 891 27.32 37.89 9.91
N LEU A 892 26.00 37.91 10.10
CA LEU A 892 25.30 38.98 10.81
C LEU A 892 25.72 39.03 12.29
N GLY A 893 25.90 37.87 12.92
CA GLY A 893 26.45 37.76 14.27
C GLY A 893 27.87 38.32 14.38
N ASN A 894 28.76 37.88 13.49
CA ASN A 894 30.13 38.39 13.41
C ASN A 894 30.18 39.91 13.21
N TYR A 895 29.33 40.45 12.34
CA TYR A 895 29.20 41.90 12.14
C TYR A 895 28.77 42.61 13.43
N SER A 896 27.75 42.10 14.13
CA SER A 896 27.25 42.68 15.38
C SER A 896 28.34 42.72 16.47
N LEU A 897 29.08 41.62 16.62
CA LEU A 897 30.14 41.48 17.60
C LEU A 897 31.32 42.41 17.31
N ASN A 898 31.70 42.53 16.03
CA ASN A 898 32.73 43.48 15.59
C ASN A 898 32.29 44.94 15.79
N SER A 899 31.04 45.26 15.48
CA SER A 899 30.47 46.60 15.67
C SER A 899 30.50 47.02 17.13
N ILE A 900 30.05 46.14 18.04
CA ILE A 900 30.09 46.43 19.48
C ILE A 900 31.53 46.53 19.98
N THR A 901 32.41 45.64 19.53
CA THR A 901 33.82 45.68 19.97
C THR A 901 34.53 46.94 19.50
N MET A 902 34.21 47.42 18.30
CA MET A 902 34.71 48.69 17.80
C MET A 902 34.30 49.82 18.77
N LEU A 903 33.01 49.89 19.12
CA LEU A 903 32.51 50.88 20.07
C LEU A 903 33.16 50.77 21.45
N THR A 904 33.24 49.55 22.00
CA THR A 904 33.93 49.31 23.26
C THR A 904 35.41 49.72 23.18
N GLY A 905 36.06 49.45 22.04
CA GLY A 905 37.43 49.88 21.76
C GLY A 905 37.59 51.40 21.74
N PHE A 906 36.62 52.14 21.19
CA PHE A 906 36.59 53.60 21.26
C PHE A 906 36.45 54.11 22.69
N ILE A 907 35.49 53.59 23.44
CA ILE A 907 35.26 53.94 24.85
C ILE A 907 36.53 53.72 25.67
N ARG A 908 37.17 52.58 25.47
CA ARG A 908 38.43 52.25 26.14
C ARG A 908 39.59 53.14 25.69
N ARG A 909 39.63 53.56 24.42
CA ARG A 909 40.63 54.52 23.92
C ARG A 909 40.45 55.89 24.58
N ILE A 910 39.21 56.33 24.81
CA ILE A 910 38.90 57.57 25.53
C ILE A 910 39.44 57.53 26.95
N GLN A 911 39.21 56.41 27.63
CA GLN A 911 39.62 56.22 29.02
C GLN A 911 41.14 56.07 29.15
N TYR A 912 41.78 55.42 28.17
CA TYR A 912 43.19 55.07 28.18
C TYR A 912 43.94 55.60 26.96
N PRO A 913 44.04 56.93 26.80
CA PRO A 913 44.67 57.52 25.61
C PRO A 913 46.16 57.18 25.49
N LYS A 914 46.81 56.73 26.58
CA LYS A 914 48.23 56.32 26.60
C LYS A 914 48.44 54.82 26.31
N ASN A 915 47.37 54.03 26.17
CA ASN A 915 47.50 52.58 25.97
C ASN A 915 47.78 52.24 24.51
N ILE A 916 49.07 52.06 24.19
CA ILE A 916 49.58 51.82 22.83
C ILE A 916 48.98 50.56 22.19
N SER A 917 48.72 49.49 22.98
CA SER A 917 48.15 48.26 22.41
C SER A 917 46.71 48.46 21.95
N LEU A 918 45.96 49.31 22.64
CA LEU A 918 44.58 49.62 22.31
C LEU A 918 44.49 50.44 21.01
N HIS A 919 45.39 51.41 20.85
CA HIS A 919 45.58 52.16 19.61
C HIS A 919 45.98 51.26 18.42
N ARG A 920 46.82 50.25 18.66
CA ARG A 920 47.26 49.32 17.61
C ARG A 920 46.14 48.37 17.16
N ASN A 921 45.22 48.02 18.05
CA ASN A 921 44.16 47.05 17.76
C ASN A 921 42.91 47.68 17.15
N LEU A 922 42.62 48.96 17.39
CA LEU A 922 41.44 49.64 16.84
C LEU A 922 41.34 49.54 15.29
N PRO A 923 42.42 49.74 14.51
CA PRO A 923 42.40 49.51 13.06
C PRO A 923 42.02 48.09 12.64
N ARG A 924 42.39 47.08 13.45
CA ARG A 924 42.03 45.69 13.19
C ARG A 924 40.54 45.47 13.37
N TYR A 925 39.90 46.17 14.32
CA TYR A 925 38.46 46.04 14.53
C TYR A 925 37.65 46.66 13.40
N TYR A 926 38.08 47.82 12.87
CA TYR A 926 37.44 48.40 11.68
C TYR A 926 37.54 47.45 10.49
N LYS A 927 38.75 46.99 10.19
CA LYS A 927 38.96 46.05 9.09
C LYS A 927 38.15 44.76 9.27
N GLY A 928 38.04 44.27 10.50
CA GLY A 928 37.19 43.14 10.83
C GLY A 928 35.71 43.42 10.54
N MET A 929 35.21 44.60 10.91
CA MET A 929 33.83 45.02 10.67
C MET A 929 33.52 45.16 9.17
N GLU A 930 34.40 45.83 8.41
CA GLU A 930 34.31 46.00 6.96
C GLU A 930 34.25 44.63 6.25
N LEU A 931 35.19 43.72 6.57
CA LEU A 931 35.20 42.37 6.02
C LEU A 931 33.91 41.60 6.36
N THR A 932 33.41 41.70 7.58
CA THR A 932 32.15 41.04 7.94
C THR A 932 30.94 41.64 7.25
N LEU A 933 30.94 42.95 6.97
CA LEU A 933 29.87 43.59 6.21
C LEU A 933 29.85 43.10 4.76
N ASP A 934 31.01 42.99 4.11
CA ASP A 934 31.12 42.40 2.77
C ASP A 934 30.60 40.96 2.74
N HIS A 935 30.88 40.19 3.80
CA HIS A 935 30.34 38.83 3.96
C HIS A 935 28.83 38.81 4.19
N VAL A 936 28.27 39.77 4.92
CA VAL A 936 26.80 39.94 5.05
C VAL A 936 26.18 40.28 3.70
N TYR A 937 26.77 41.19 2.92
CA TYR A 937 26.28 41.53 1.59
C TYR A 937 26.31 40.36 0.64
N THR A 938 27.42 39.62 0.62
CA THR A 938 27.58 38.45 -0.25
C THR A 938 26.53 37.39 0.07
N SER A 939 26.36 37.03 1.35
CA SER A 939 25.35 36.05 1.76
C SER A 939 23.93 36.57 1.56
N MET A 940 23.71 37.89 1.63
CA MET A 940 22.43 38.50 1.34
C MET A 940 22.06 38.41 -0.15
N ILE A 941 23.01 38.63 -1.07
CA ILE A 941 22.79 38.47 -2.51
C ILE A 941 22.30 37.04 -2.79
N ASP A 942 22.93 36.05 -2.16
CA ASP A 942 22.58 34.63 -2.29
C ASP A 942 21.16 34.27 -1.81
N ILE A 943 20.56 35.09 -0.94
CA ILE A 943 19.20 34.89 -0.39
C ILE A 943 18.18 35.95 -0.88
N SER A 944 18.63 36.99 -1.58
CA SER A 944 17.84 38.16 -2.00
C SER A 944 16.68 37.83 -2.93
N HIS A 945 16.78 36.73 -3.67
CA HIS A 945 15.72 36.23 -4.53
C HIS A 945 14.47 35.76 -3.75
N THR A 946 14.57 35.60 -2.44
CA THR A 946 13.47 35.18 -1.59
C THR A 946 12.65 36.38 -1.11
N LYS A 947 11.37 36.42 -1.46
CA LYS A 947 10.43 37.47 -0.99
C LYS A 947 10.31 37.53 0.55
N SER A 948 10.76 36.49 1.25
CA SER A 948 10.72 36.34 2.71
C SER A 948 11.62 37.32 3.47
N LEU A 949 12.64 37.90 2.84
CA LEU A 949 13.58 38.83 3.46
C LEU A 949 13.27 40.31 3.21
N LYS A 950 12.06 40.63 2.75
CA LYS A 950 11.67 42.01 2.44
C LYS A 950 11.88 42.96 3.62
N PHE A 951 11.73 42.46 4.86
CA PHE A 951 11.96 43.23 6.08
C PHE A 951 13.41 43.72 6.27
N LEU A 952 14.40 43.14 5.58
CA LEU A 952 15.79 43.63 5.61
C LEU A 952 16.01 44.86 4.72
N PHE A 953 15.08 45.12 3.78
CA PHE A 953 15.18 46.19 2.78
C PHE A 953 14.12 47.26 2.96
N ASP A 954 12.92 46.87 3.42
CA ASP A 954 11.80 47.77 3.61
C ASP A 954 12.11 48.78 4.72
N GLU A 955 11.86 50.04 4.43
CA GLU A 955 11.87 51.11 5.42
C GLU A 955 10.57 51.09 6.21
N TYR A 956 10.65 51.38 7.50
CA TYR A 956 9.53 51.23 8.43
C TYR A 956 8.55 52.42 8.40
N CYS A 957 8.92 53.54 7.77
CA CYS A 957 8.14 54.77 7.82
C CYS A 957 8.00 55.41 6.44
N ASP A 958 6.88 56.10 6.23
CA ASP A 958 6.69 56.98 5.07
C ASP A 958 7.57 58.23 5.19
N TYR A 959 8.23 58.59 4.09
CA TYR A 959 9.29 59.61 4.01
C TYR A 959 8.90 61.05 4.42
N HIS A 960 7.64 61.32 4.74
CA HIS A 960 7.10 62.67 4.82
C HIS A 960 7.07 63.30 6.24
N ARG A 961 7.63 62.64 7.27
CA ARG A 961 7.52 63.13 8.67
C ARG A 961 8.80 63.00 9.50
N PHE A 962 9.96 63.32 8.94
CA PHE A 962 11.23 63.30 9.71
C PHE A 962 11.63 64.71 10.15
N ASN A 963 11.62 64.96 11.46
CA ASN A 963 12.03 66.24 12.05
C ASN A 963 13.49 66.22 12.54
N SER A 964 14.10 65.03 12.64
CA SER A 964 15.50 64.86 13.04
C SER A 964 16.21 63.75 12.25
N PHE A 965 17.55 63.78 12.31
CA PHE A 965 18.41 62.73 11.74
C PHE A 965 18.16 61.37 12.41
N HIS A 966 17.92 61.38 13.72
CA HIS A 966 17.51 60.22 14.49
C HIS A 966 16.22 59.59 13.96
N ASP A 967 15.18 60.40 13.71
CA ASP A 967 13.89 59.91 13.20
C ASP A 967 14.06 59.22 11.84
N SER A 968 14.92 59.78 10.98
CA SER A 968 15.22 59.20 9.67
C SER A 968 15.86 57.82 9.80
N ILE A 969 16.87 57.67 10.67
CA ILE A 969 17.61 56.41 10.82
C ILE A 969 16.78 55.34 11.51
N SER A 970 15.94 55.72 12.47
CA SER A 970 15.04 54.77 13.13
C SER A 970 14.06 54.09 12.17
N CYS A 971 13.82 54.71 11.01
CA CYS A 971 12.97 54.19 9.95
C CYS A 971 13.74 53.45 8.85
N TRP A 972 15.07 53.49 8.88
CA TRP A 972 15.90 52.83 7.88
C TRP A 972 15.88 51.32 8.04
N SER A 973 16.05 50.65 6.91
CA SER A 973 16.30 49.22 6.90
C SER A 973 17.64 48.91 7.58
N ILE A 974 17.75 47.70 8.12
CA ILE A 974 18.97 47.24 8.81
C ILE A 974 20.22 47.42 7.95
N LEU A 975 20.14 47.21 6.64
CA LEU A 975 21.26 47.42 5.73
C LEU A 975 21.75 48.86 5.71
N ARG A 976 20.83 49.82 5.62
CA ARG A 976 21.21 51.25 5.64
C ARG A 976 21.81 51.64 6.97
N VAL A 977 21.32 51.06 8.07
CA VAL A 977 21.94 51.22 9.40
C VAL A 977 23.36 50.65 9.41
N MET A 978 23.57 49.46 8.84
CA MET A 978 24.89 48.84 8.73
C MET A 978 25.86 49.62 7.83
N ASP A 979 25.40 50.14 6.70
CA ASP A 979 26.19 51.00 5.82
C ASP A 979 26.61 52.30 6.50
N LEU A 980 25.68 52.92 7.22
CA LEU A 980 25.96 54.13 7.97
C LEU A 980 27.00 53.88 9.07
N MET A 981 26.88 52.75 9.78
CA MET A 981 27.86 52.32 10.78
C MET A 981 29.23 52.09 10.15
N ASN A 982 29.30 51.42 8.99
CA ASN A 982 30.55 51.21 8.28
C ASN A 982 31.17 52.51 7.79
N TYR A 983 30.36 53.40 7.21
CA TYR A 983 30.78 54.73 6.81
C TYR A 983 31.38 55.50 7.99
N TRP A 984 30.72 55.51 9.15
CA TRP A 984 31.23 56.17 10.34
C TRP A 984 32.48 55.54 10.92
N SER A 985 32.61 54.22 10.85
CA SER A 985 33.83 53.54 11.28
C SER A 985 35.06 53.91 10.44
N ASN A 986 34.83 54.23 9.16
CA ASN A 986 35.88 54.61 8.20
C ASN A 986 36.30 56.08 8.32
N ILE A 987 35.49 56.92 8.96
CA ILE A 987 35.89 58.30 9.29
C ILE A 987 36.84 58.22 10.50
N HIS A 988 38.13 58.02 10.22
CA HIS A 988 39.22 57.83 11.20
C HIS A 988 39.46 58.99 12.18
N VAL A 989 38.68 60.07 12.10
CA VAL A 989 38.80 61.29 12.91
C VAL A 989 37.53 61.49 13.73
N LEU A 990 37.18 60.51 14.56
CA LEU A 990 36.24 60.75 15.65
C LEU A 990 37.02 61.30 16.83
N ASP A 991 37.05 62.63 16.94
CA ASP A 991 37.40 63.27 18.21
C ASP A 991 36.32 62.90 19.23
N THR A 992 36.74 62.56 20.42
CA THR A 992 35.92 61.86 21.42
C THR A 992 34.95 62.80 22.15
N SER A 993 35.11 64.11 21.96
CA SER A 993 34.16 65.16 22.33
C SER A 993 33.15 65.47 21.23
N SER A 994 33.20 64.77 20.09
CA SER A 994 32.34 65.09 18.96
C SER A 994 30.94 64.52 19.16
N PHE A 995 29.95 65.37 18.89
CA PHE A 995 28.54 65.02 18.67
C PHE A 995 28.34 63.73 17.84
N CYS A 996 29.27 63.42 16.93
CA CYS A 996 29.23 62.21 16.11
C CYS A 996 29.36 60.92 16.92
N PHE A 997 30.20 60.87 17.95
CA PHE A 997 30.35 59.66 18.78
C PHE A 997 29.06 59.37 19.55
N ASP A 998 28.44 60.40 20.13
CA ASP A 998 27.17 60.32 20.88
C ASP A 998 26.06 59.74 19.99
N GLN A 999 25.98 60.21 18.74
CA GLN A 999 25.04 59.72 17.72
C GLN A 999 25.31 58.27 17.34
N ILE A 1000 26.56 57.91 17.03
CA ILE A 1000 26.94 56.55 16.60
C ILE A 1000 26.59 55.55 17.70
N GLN A 1001 26.99 55.86 18.94
CA GLN A 1001 26.73 55.01 20.10
C GLN A 1001 25.23 54.83 20.34
N HIS A 1002 24.47 55.93 20.34
CA HIS A 1002 23.01 55.86 20.50
C HIS A 1002 22.37 55.01 19.40
N LEU A 1003 22.75 55.24 18.14
CA LEU A 1003 22.19 54.53 17.00
C LEU A 1003 22.47 53.04 17.03
N ILE A 1004 23.67 52.63 17.42
CA ILE A 1004 24.02 51.20 17.48
C ILE A 1004 23.27 50.52 18.63
N VAL A 1005 23.20 51.13 19.81
CA VAL A 1005 22.58 50.51 20.99
C VAL A 1005 21.05 50.56 20.92
N SER A 1006 20.47 51.69 20.51
CA SER A 1006 19.01 51.87 20.46
C SER A 1006 18.35 51.34 19.20
N HIS A 1007 19.04 51.32 18.05
CA HIS A 1007 18.43 50.95 16.76
C HIS A 1007 19.13 49.75 16.12
N GLY A 1008 20.45 49.78 15.98
CA GLY A 1008 21.23 48.74 15.30
C GLY A 1008 21.11 47.36 15.94
N LEU A 1009 21.45 47.23 17.22
CA LEU A 1009 21.44 45.93 17.91
C LEU A 1009 20.04 45.33 18.08
N PRO A 1010 19.01 46.09 18.47
CA PRO A 1010 17.65 45.57 18.50
C PRO A 1010 17.17 45.06 17.13
N GLU A 1011 17.44 45.81 16.05
CA GLU A 1011 17.06 45.40 14.70
C GLU A 1011 17.89 44.21 14.20
N ILE A 1012 19.18 44.13 14.52
CA ILE A 1012 20.01 42.94 14.27
C ILE A 1012 19.41 41.72 15.00
N ARG A 1013 19.05 41.85 16.28
CA ARG A 1013 18.43 40.77 17.06
C ARG A 1013 17.09 40.31 16.46
N ARG A 1014 16.29 41.27 16.01
CA ARG A 1014 15.03 41.01 15.30
C ARG A 1014 15.29 40.28 13.97
N ALA A 1015 16.30 40.71 13.21
CA ALA A 1015 16.70 40.08 11.95
C ALA A 1015 17.22 38.65 12.16
N ILE A 1016 18.01 38.40 13.20
CA ILE A 1016 18.47 37.06 13.60
C ILE A 1016 17.27 36.15 13.88
N THR A 1017 16.34 36.61 14.73
CA THR A 1017 15.16 35.81 15.13
C THR A 1017 14.25 35.51 13.94
N ASN A 1018 13.97 36.52 13.10
CA ASN A 1018 13.14 36.36 11.92
C ASN A 1018 13.79 35.45 10.88
N THR A 1019 15.09 35.61 10.64
CA THR A 1019 15.81 34.79 9.65
C THR A 1019 15.95 33.34 10.10
N ALA A 1020 16.24 33.10 11.38
CA ALA A 1020 16.24 31.76 11.96
C ALA A 1020 14.86 31.10 11.80
N ARG A 1021 13.77 31.83 12.07
CA ARG A 1021 12.40 31.33 11.86
C ARG A 1021 12.12 31.01 10.38
N ILE A 1022 12.54 31.87 9.45
CA ILE A 1022 12.38 31.65 8.00
C ILE A 1022 13.16 30.41 7.57
N ALA A 1023 14.40 30.25 8.02
CA ALA A 1023 15.22 29.08 7.73
C ALA A 1023 14.58 27.79 8.27
N THR A 1024 14.01 27.82 9.48
CA THR A 1024 13.23 26.69 10.02
C THR A 1024 11.97 26.41 9.19
N LEU A 1025 11.31 27.42 8.64
CA LEU A 1025 10.19 27.19 7.72
C LEU A 1025 10.66 26.55 6.40
N GLU A 1026 11.77 27.00 5.82
CA GLU A 1026 12.33 26.37 4.61
C GLU A 1026 12.74 24.92 4.86
N ILE A 1027 13.30 24.58 6.01
CA ILE A 1027 13.66 23.19 6.30
C ILE A 1027 12.44 22.28 6.46
N THR A 1028 11.32 22.82 6.94
CA THR A 1028 10.05 22.07 6.92
C THR A 1028 9.52 21.84 5.49
N LYS A 1029 9.76 22.77 4.56
CA LYS A 1029 9.43 22.57 3.13
C LYS A 1029 10.25 21.45 2.51
N VAL A 1030 11.54 21.35 2.85
CA VAL A 1030 12.41 20.23 2.43
C VAL A 1030 11.80 18.88 2.83
N GLY A 1031 11.39 18.75 4.10
CA GLY A 1031 10.71 17.55 4.58
C GLY A 1031 9.36 17.29 3.89
N PHE A 1032 8.58 18.35 3.64
CA PHE A 1032 7.29 18.27 2.96
C PHE A 1032 7.42 17.82 1.49
N TYR A 1033 8.35 18.38 0.72
CA TYR A 1033 8.56 17.99 -0.69
C TYR A 1033 9.00 16.54 -0.81
N ALA A 1034 9.90 16.09 0.06
CA ALA A 1034 10.32 14.70 0.11
C ALA A 1034 9.16 13.75 0.49
N PHE A 1035 8.27 14.18 1.40
CA PHE A 1035 7.07 13.43 1.75
C PHE A 1035 6.08 13.34 0.59
N LEU A 1036 5.84 14.45 -0.13
CA LEU A 1036 4.97 14.45 -1.32
C LEU A 1036 5.46 13.50 -2.39
N GLU A 1037 6.78 13.45 -2.62
CA GLU A 1037 7.40 12.54 -3.57
C GLU A 1037 7.12 11.08 -3.22
N ILE A 1038 7.34 10.72 -1.96
CA ILE A 1038 7.04 9.39 -1.43
C ILE A 1038 5.57 9.01 -1.65
N LEU A 1039 4.66 9.93 -1.34
CA LEU A 1039 3.21 9.72 -1.49
C LEU A 1039 2.82 9.49 -2.95
N PHE A 1040 3.42 10.24 -3.85
CA PHE A 1040 3.16 10.12 -5.28
C PHE A 1040 3.72 8.83 -5.88
N LEU A 1041 4.97 8.47 -5.54
CA LEU A 1041 5.57 7.18 -5.90
C LEU A 1041 4.68 6.02 -5.42
N ALA A 1042 4.09 6.14 -4.22
CA ALA A 1042 3.25 5.10 -3.66
C ALA A 1042 1.92 4.95 -4.41
N PHE A 1043 1.33 6.07 -4.80
CA PHE A 1043 0.13 6.10 -5.63
C PHE A 1043 0.38 5.46 -6.99
N ILE A 1044 1.45 5.83 -7.69
CA ILE A 1044 1.81 5.25 -8.99
C ILE A 1044 2.12 3.76 -8.87
N GLY A 1045 2.91 3.36 -7.87
CA GLY A 1045 3.24 1.95 -7.64
C GLY A 1045 1.98 1.11 -7.44
N SER A 1046 1.05 1.56 -6.60
CA SER A 1046 -0.23 0.89 -6.36
C SER A 1046 -1.05 0.74 -7.64
N PHE A 1047 -1.11 1.80 -8.45
CA PHE A 1047 -1.84 1.80 -9.71
C PHE A 1047 -1.24 0.81 -10.73
N VAL A 1048 0.10 0.75 -10.85
CA VAL A 1048 0.80 -0.19 -11.73
C VAL A 1048 0.53 -1.65 -11.32
N ILE A 1049 0.53 -1.97 -10.01
CA ILE A 1049 0.19 -3.33 -9.53
C ILE A 1049 -1.22 -3.72 -9.96
N ILE A 1050 -2.20 -2.84 -9.76
CA ILE A 1050 -3.61 -3.11 -10.13
C ILE A 1050 -3.70 -3.42 -11.62
N VAL A 1051 -3.05 -2.60 -12.45
CA VAL A 1051 -3.01 -2.79 -13.90
C VAL A 1051 -2.42 -4.16 -14.24
N ILE A 1052 -1.24 -4.51 -13.70
CA ILE A 1052 -0.59 -5.83 -13.94
C ILE A 1052 -1.51 -6.99 -13.56
N VAL A 1053 -2.18 -6.91 -12.39
CA VAL A 1053 -3.08 -7.97 -11.91
C VAL A 1053 -4.31 -8.11 -12.82
N ILE A 1054 -4.94 -7.00 -13.22
CA ILE A 1054 -6.09 -7.02 -14.14
C ILE A 1054 -5.71 -7.69 -15.47
N TYR A 1055 -4.53 -7.34 -16.02
CA TYR A 1055 -4.05 -7.92 -17.26
C TYR A 1055 -3.76 -9.42 -17.13
N PHE A 1056 -3.17 -9.85 -16.01
CA PHE A 1056 -2.91 -11.27 -15.76
C PHE A 1056 -4.20 -12.09 -15.69
N LEU A 1057 -5.24 -11.58 -15.01
CA LEU A 1057 -6.54 -12.24 -14.96
C LEU A 1057 -7.19 -12.37 -16.35
N ASP A 1058 -7.01 -11.39 -17.23
CA ASP A 1058 -7.51 -11.48 -18.59
C ASP A 1058 -6.81 -12.57 -19.41
N ILE A 1059 -5.47 -12.67 -19.30
CA ILE A 1059 -4.66 -13.73 -19.96
C ILE A 1059 -5.17 -15.12 -19.58
N ASN A 1060 -5.35 -15.37 -18.29
CA ASN A 1060 -5.85 -16.66 -17.80
C ASN A 1060 -7.21 -17.02 -18.44
N GLY A 1061 -8.11 -16.04 -18.51
CA GLY A 1061 -9.41 -16.26 -19.13
C GLY A 1061 -9.33 -16.54 -20.65
N ARG A 1062 -8.31 -16.01 -21.36
CA ARG A 1062 -8.11 -16.28 -22.79
C ARG A 1062 -7.61 -17.70 -23.04
N TYR A 1063 -6.68 -18.17 -22.22
CA TYR A 1063 -6.18 -19.55 -22.30
C TYR A 1063 -7.30 -20.57 -22.06
N ALA A 1064 -8.08 -20.37 -20.99
CA ALA A 1064 -9.23 -21.21 -20.69
C ALA A 1064 -10.28 -21.24 -21.83
N HIS A 1065 -10.39 -20.15 -22.59
CA HIS A 1065 -11.30 -20.06 -23.72
C HIS A 1065 -10.85 -20.88 -24.94
N ILE A 1066 -9.55 -20.89 -25.28
CA ILE A 1066 -9.03 -21.70 -26.39
C ILE A 1066 -9.23 -23.19 -26.14
N VAL A 1067 -8.95 -23.60 -24.91
CA VAL A 1067 -9.18 -24.97 -24.45
C VAL A 1067 -10.64 -25.35 -24.66
N SER A 1068 -11.56 -24.40 -24.50
CA SER A 1068 -12.98 -24.66 -24.69
C SER A 1068 -13.38 -25.00 -26.13
N TYR A 1069 -12.66 -24.52 -27.15
CA TYR A 1069 -12.94 -24.85 -28.56
C TYR A 1069 -12.87 -26.35 -28.86
N LEU A 1070 -11.94 -27.06 -28.22
CA LEU A 1070 -11.79 -28.51 -28.41
C LEU A 1070 -12.99 -29.29 -27.90
N TYR A 1071 -13.74 -28.73 -26.95
CA TYR A 1071 -14.99 -29.33 -26.46
C TYR A 1071 -16.13 -29.25 -27.46
N PHE A 1072 -16.13 -28.26 -28.36
CA PHE A 1072 -17.19 -28.09 -29.35
C PHE A 1072 -17.01 -28.97 -30.57
N LEU A 1073 -15.79 -29.44 -30.80
CA LEU A 1073 -15.50 -30.32 -31.91
C LEU A 1073 -16.11 -31.70 -31.65
N ASN A 1074 -16.62 -32.32 -32.73
CA ASN A 1074 -17.05 -33.72 -32.67
C ASN A 1074 -15.89 -34.57 -32.12
N PRO A 1075 -16.08 -35.40 -31.08
CA PRO A 1075 -15.00 -36.22 -30.52
C PRO A 1075 -14.31 -37.09 -31.57
N ALA A 1076 -15.05 -37.56 -32.57
CA ALA A 1076 -14.49 -38.31 -33.70
C ALA A 1076 -13.59 -37.45 -34.58
N TYR A 1077 -13.89 -36.15 -34.71
CA TYR A 1077 -13.04 -35.19 -35.41
C TYR A 1077 -11.77 -34.90 -34.60
N VAL A 1078 -11.89 -34.73 -33.28
CA VAL A 1078 -10.76 -34.56 -32.36
C VAL A 1078 -9.82 -35.77 -32.44
N THR A 1079 -10.35 -36.99 -32.42
CA THR A 1079 -9.54 -38.22 -32.50
C THR A 1079 -8.95 -38.48 -33.89
N LYS A 1080 -9.61 -38.04 -34.97
CA LYS A 1080 -9.06 -38.09 -36.33
C LYS A 1080 -7.89 -37.12 -36.54
N ASN A 1081 -7.90 -35.97 -35.87
CA ASN A 1081 -6.88 -34.95 -35.99
C ASN A 1081 -5.82 -35.10 -34.89
N ARG A 1082 -4.68 -35.68 -35.24
CA ARG A 1082 -3.54 -35.93 -34.34
C ARG A 1082 -3.12 -34.71 -33.52
N CYS A 1083 -3.17 -33.52 -34.11
CA CYS A 1083 -2.76 -32.27 -33.45
C CYS A 1083 -3.58 -31.94 -32.18
N PHE A 1084 -4.88 -32.23 -32.17
CA PHE A 1084 -5.71 -32.00 -30.99
C PHE A 1084 -5.49 -33.05 -29.90
N ILE A 1085 -5.24 -34.31 -30.29
CA ILE A 1085 -4.88 -35.37 -29.33
C ILE A 1085 -3.53 -35.06 -28.67
N ASP A 1086 -2.55 -34.61 -29.45
CA ASP A 1086 -1.23 -34.23 -28.92
C ASP A 1086 -1.34 -33.07 -27.90
N PHE A 1087 -2.27 -32.13 -28.11
CA PHE A 1087 -2.58 -31.07 -27.15
C PHE A 1087 -3.21 -31.58 -25.87
N LEU A 1088 -4.27 -32.39 -25.99
CA LEU A 1088 -5.06 -32.86 -24.85
C LEU A 1088 -4.25 -33.75 -23.92
N VAL A 1089 -3.43 -34.63 -24.49
CA VAL A 1089 -2.63 -35.57 -23.71
C VAL A 1089 -1.31 -34.93 -23.26
N ASN A 1090 -1.04 -33.67 -23.64
CA ASN A 1090 0.19 -32.94 -23.36
C ASN A 1090 1.44 -33.78 -23.69
N LEU A 1091 1.34 -34.57 -24.78
CA LEU A 1091 2.35 -35.56 -25.11
C LEU A 1091 3.56 -34.83 -25.64
N ASP A 1092 4.66 -34.98 -24.93
CA ASP A 1092 5.94 -34.54 -25.42
C ASP A 1092 6.26 -35.42 -26.64
N SER A 1093 6.12 -34.85 -27.84
CA SER A 1093 6.11 -35.57 -29.13
C SER A 1093 7.27 -36.55 -29.35
N LYS A 1094 8.38 -36.36 -28.62
CA LYS A 1094 9.56 -37.24 -28.63
C LYS A 1094 9.39 -38.49 -27.75
N GLN A 1095 8.72 -38.40 -26.59
CA GLN A 1095 8.59 -39.53 -25.68
C GLN A 1095 7.57 -40.58 -26.13
N THR A 1096 6.55 -40.20 -26.92
CA THR A 1096 5.47 -41.12 -27.29
C THR A 1096 5.77 -42.01 -28.48
N GLN A 1097 6.57 -41.56 -29.44
CA GLN A 1097 7.05 -42.47 -30.49
C GLN A 1097 7.85 -43.61 -29.88
N GLU A 1098 8.69 -43.33 -28.87
CA GLU A 1098 9.45 -44.37 -28.17
C GLU A 1098 8.57 -45.21 -27.24
N LYS A 1099 7.75 -44.60 -26.36
CA LYS A 1099 6.93 -45.32 -25.38
C LYS A 1099 5.82 -46.17 -25.98
N TYR A 1100 5.09 -45.72 -27.01
CA TYR A 1100 3.99 -46.52 -27.57
C TYR A 1100 4.48 -47.74 -28.32
N SER A 1101 5.57 -47.62 -29.08
CA SER A 1101 6.24 -48.79 -29.67
C SER A 1101 6.75 -49.74 -28.59
N GLN A 1102 7.30 -49.22 -27.49
CA GLN A 1102 7.82 -50.03 -26.41
C GLN A 1102 6.72 -50.71 -25.58
N SER A 1103 5.55 -50.10 -25.35
CA SER A 1103 4.58 -50.60 -24.36
C SER A 1103 3.78 -51.84 -24.83
N TYR A 1104 3.38 -51.92 -26.11
CA TYR A 1104 2.76 -53.15 -26.65
C TYR A 1104 3.78 -54.27 -26.79
N LEU A 1105 4.98 -53.95 -27.28
CA LEU A 1105 6.07 -54.91 -27.36
C LEU A 1105 6.53 -55.39 -25.99
N LYS A 1106 6.39 -54.60 -24.93
CA LYS A 1106 6.73 -55.03 -23.56
C LYS A 1106 5.88 -56.21 -23.11
N ILE A 1107 4.60 -56.22 -23.47
CA ILE A 1107 3.68 -57.33 -23.19
C ILE A 1107 4.09 -58.58 -23.99
N PHE A 1108 4.38 -58.43 -25.29
CA PHE A 1108 4.83 -59.56 -26.11
C PHE A 1108 6.24 -60.07 -25.75
N ASN A 1109 7.13 -59.16 -25.34
CA ASN A 1109 8.45 -59.51 -24.80
C ASN A 1109 8.34 -60.31 -23.50
N SER A 1110 7.36 -60.00 -22.63
CA SER A 1110 7.14 -60.76 -21.39
C SER A 1110 6.56 -62.15 -21.62
N THR A 1111 5.86 -62.38 -22.73
CA THR A 1111 5.31 -63.70 -23.10
C THR A 1111 6.27 -64.55 -23.91
N ASN A 1112 7.47 -64.03 -24.20
CA ASN A 1112 8.50 -64.72 -25.00
C ASN A 1112 8.01 -65.10 -26.42
N ILE A 1113 7.00 -64.39 -26.94
CA ILE A 1113 6.44 -64.60 -28.27
C ILE A 1113 7.26 -63.80 -29.28
N SER A 1114 7.74 -64.47 -30.32
CA SER A 1114 8.45 -63.85 -31.44
C SER A 1114 7.45 -63.21 -32.40
N LEU A 1115 7.39 -61.87 -32.42
CA LEU A 1115 6.45 -61.08 -33.20
C LEU A 1115 7.21 -59.97 -33.94
N LEU A 1116 6.84 -59.76 -35.21
CA LEU A 1116 7.38 -58.75 -36.09
C LEU A 1116 6.24 -57.89 -36.63
N ILE A 1117 6.39 -56.57 -36.59
CA ILE A 1117 5.41 -55.61 -37.10
C ILE A 1117 6.00 -54.92 -38.33
N LEU A 1118 5.24 -54.93 -39.43
CA LEU A 1118 5.63 -54.38 -40.73
C LEU A 1118 4.75 -53.17 -41.09
N ASP A 1119 5.30 -52.24 -41.88
CA ASP A 1119 4.51 -51.21 -42.55
C ASP A 1119 3.83 -51.76 -43.83
N ARG A 1120 3.09 -50.89 -44.54
CA ARG A 1120 2.42 -51.25 -45.80
C ARG A 1120 3.39 -51.58 -46.95
N ASN A 1121 4.64 -51.15 -46.85
CA ASN A 1121 5.71 -51.40 -47.81
C ASN A 1121 6.57 -52.60 -47.40
N LEU A 1122 6.12 -53.39 -46.40
CA LEU A 1122 6.86 -54.52 -45.83
C LEU A 1122 8.20 -54.13 -45.19
N ASN A 1123 8.36 -52.88 -44.75
CA ASN A 1123 9.49 -52.50 -43.91
C ASN A 1123 9.21 -52.85 -42.45
N ILE A 1124 10.22 -53.35 -41.78
CA ILE A 1124 10.18 -53.74 -40.37
C ILE A 1124 10.09 -52.47 -39.54
N LEU A 1125 8.92 -52.20 -38.96
CA LEU A 1125 8.76 -51.08 -38.03
C LEU A 1125 9.44 -51.42 -36.71
N VAL A 1126 9.11 -52.59 -36.15
CA VAL A 1126 9.60 -53.02 -34.85
C VAL A 1126 9.36 -54.53 -34.64
N GLY A 1127 10.14 -55.17 -33.75
CA GLY A 1127 9.98 -56.59 -33.40
C GLY A 1127 10.17 -56.85 -31.90
N THR A 1128 9.79 -58.02 -31.43
CA THR A 1128 10.03 -58.45 -30.04
C THR A 1128 11.47 -58.89 -29.83
N ALA A 1129 11.96 -58.81 -28.60
CA ALA A 1129 13.30 -59.28 -28.21
C ALA A 1129 13.48 -60.77 -28.54
N SER A 1130 12.44 -61.58 -28.40
CA SER A 1130 12.43 -62.99 -28.78
C SER A 1130 12.61 -63.18 -30.29
N PHE A 1131 11.94 -62.36 -31.12
CA PHE A 1131 12.15 -62.39 -32.57
C PHE A 1131 13.60 -62.09 -32.94
N PHE A 1132 14.16 -61.01 -32.39
CA PHE A 1132 15.55 -60.62 -32.64
C PHE A 1132 16.54 -61.71 -32.20
N LYS A 1133 16.27 -62.34 -31.05
CA LYS A 1133 17.07 -63.45 -30.53
C LYS A 1133 16.98 -64.70 -31.41
N ASP A 1134 15.80 -65.04 -31.90
CA ASP A 1134 15.55 -66.21 -32.74
C ASP A 1134 16.29 -66.14 -34.07
N PHE A 1135 16.33 -64.95 -34.68
CA PHE A 1135 17.01 -64.70 -35.95
C PHE A 1135 18.44 -64.13 -35.79
N GLY A 1136 18.93 -63.94 -34.56
CA GLY A 1136 20.32 -63.52 -34.30
C GLY A 1136 20.66 -62.07 -34.69
N TYR A 1137 19.66 -61.20 -34.83
CA TYR A 1137 19.83 -59.78 -35.16
C TYR A 1137 19.66 -58.89 -33.94
N GLN A 1138 20.25 -57.69 -33.96
CA GLN A 1138 19.90 -56.61 -33.03
C GLN A 1138 18.74 -55.79 -33.60
N GLN A 1139 17.90 -55.22 -32.74
CA GLN A 1139 16.75 -54.41 -33.15
C GLN A 1139 17.13 -53.28 -34.13
N GLN A 1140 18.27 -52.64 -33.89
CA GLN A 1140 18.80 -51.54 -34.71
C GLN A 1140 19.21 -51.99 -36.13
N GLN A 1141 19.49 -53.28 -36.34
CA GLN A 1141 19.89 -53.82 -37.64
C GLN A 1141 18.70 -54.09 -38.55
N LEU A 1142 17.51 -54.33 -37.98
CA LEU A 1142 16.31 -54.71 -38.74
C LEU A 1142 15.27 -53.58 -38.80
N CYS A 1143 15.11 -52.75 -37.76
CA CYS A 1143 14.14 -51.65 -37.79
C CYS A 1143 14.44 -50.66 -38.93
N GLY A 1144 13.44 -50.41 -39.78
CA GLY A 1144 13.50 -49.58 -40.97
C GLY A 1144 13.93 -50.31 -42.25
N GLN A 1145 14.35 -51.58 -42.16
CA GLN A 1145 14.75 -52.39 -43.31
C GLN A 1145 13.55 -53.18 -43.88
N SER A 1146 13.59 -53.54 -45.16
CA SER A 1146 12.59 -54.43 -45.78
C SER A 1146 12.62 -55.83 -45.14
N ILE A 1147 11.46 -56.49 -45.04
CA ILE A 1147 11.32 -57.85 -44.50
C ILE A 1147 12.29 -58.87 -45.13
N ASP A 1148 12.68 -58.63 -46.38
CA ASP A 1148 13.59 -59.48 -47.14
C ASP A 1148 14.96 -59.65 -46.47
N ILE A 1149 15.38 -58.70 -45.62
CA ILE A 1149 16.67 -58.77 -44.93
C ILE A 1149 16.72 -59.86 -43.86
N ILE A 1150 15.56 -60.34 -43.38
CA ILE A 1150 15.47 -61.36 -42.33
C ILE A 1150 16.10 -62.66 -42.80
N ILE A 1151 16.02 -62.97 -44.09
CA ILE A 1151 16.65 -64.14 -44.70
C ILE A 1151 17.90 -63.65 -45.46
N PRO A 1152 19.11 -64.01 -45.02
CA PRO A 1152 20.34 -63.63 -45.73
C PRO A 1152 20.28 -64.13 -47.18
N ARG A 1153 20.41 -63.22 -48.15
CA ARG A 1153 20.26 -63.54 -49.59
C ARG A 1153 21.40 -64.40 -50.16
N HIS A 1154 22.52 -64.55 -49.44
CA HIS A 1154 23.69 -65.32 -49.90
C HIS A 1154 24.23 -66.23 -48.79
N PHE A 1155 24.37 -67.53 -49.12
CA PHE A 1155 24.89 -68.56 -48.21
C PHE A 1155 26.40 -68.45 -47.94
N GLN A 1156 27.10 -67.56 -48.64
CA GLN A 1156 28.55 -67.52 -48.66
C GLN A 1156 29.06 -66.23 -48.00
N GLU A 1157 29.92 -66.41 -46.99
CA GLU A 1157 30.94 -65.46 -46.50
C GLU A 1157 30.70 -64.60 -45.24
N SER A 1158 29.75 -64.90 -44.34
CA SER A 1158 29.83 -64.33 -42.98
C SER A 1158 29.54 -65.33 -41.86
N ASN A 1159 30.35 -65.30 -40.80
CA ASN A 1159 30.15 -66.06 -39.54
C ASN A 1159 28.77 -65.79 -38.90
N ASN A 1160 28.07 -64.71 -39.31
CA ASN A 1160 26.72 -64.40 -38.85
C ASN A 1160 25.65 -65.29 -39.51
N ASN A 1161 25.85 -65.73 -40.76
CA ASN A 1161 24.93 -66.66 -41.43
C ASN A 1161 24.95 -68.03 -40.77
N GLU A 1162 26.12 -68.50 -40.34
CA GLU A 1162 26.24 -69.79 -39.65
C GLU A 1162 25.50 -69.78 -38.31
N LYS A 1163 25.60 -68.68 -37.54
CA LYS A 1163 24.81 -68.45 -36.32
C LYS A 1163 23.30 -68.40 -36.59
N PHE A 1164 22.89 -67.74 -37.67
CA PHE A 1164 21.50 -67.68 -38.09
C PHE A 1164 20.94 -69.09 -38.35
N TYR A 1165 21.59 -69.87 -39.22
CA TYR A 1165 21.11 -71.21 -39.57
C TYR A 1165 21.24 -72.21 -38.42
N THR A 1166 22.25 -72.10 -37.56
CA THR A 1166 22.34 -72.94 -36.34
C THR A 1166 21.24 -72.62 -35.33
N ASN A 1167 20.86 -71.34 -35.15
CA ASN A 1167 19.74 -70.98 -34.30
C ASN A 1167 18.40 -71.39 -34.91
N LEU A 1168 18.23 -71.23 -36.23
CA LEU A 1168 17.06 -71.72 -36.96
C LEU A 1168 16.90 -73.24 -36.78
N ASN A 1169 17.98 -74.00 -36.92
CA ASN A 1169 18.00 -75.44 -36.68
C ASN A 1169 17.70 -75.80 -35.22
N LYS A 1170 18.16 -75.02 -34.25
CA LYS A 1170 17.80 -75.21 -32.83
C LYS A 1170 16.30 -74.99 -32.61
N ILE A 1171 15.70 -73.99 -33.22
CA ILE A 1171 14.25 -73.70 -33.13
C ILE A 1171 13.44 -74.83 -33.76
N ILE A 1172 13.82 -75.26 -34.96
CA ILE A 1172 13.20 -76.41 -35.67
C ILE A 1172 13.29 -77.68 -34.81
N ASN A 1173 14.43 -77.92 -34.14
CA ASN A 1173 14.63 -79.09 -33.29
C ASN A 1173 13.90 -79.02 -31.94
N LYS A 1174 13.62 -77.81 -31.43
CA LYS A 1174 12.97 -77.59 -30.13
C LYS A 1174 11.44 -77.69 -30.19
N ASN A 1175 10.85 -77.40 -31.34
CA ASN A 1175 9.40 -77.53 -31.56
C ASN A 1175 9.06 -78.92 -32.15
N SER A 1176 8.70 -79.86 -31.27
CA SER A 1176 8.28 -81.23 -31.63
C SER A 1176 7.12 -81.29 -32.63
N TYR A 1177 6.31 -80.23 -32.74
CA TYR A 1177 5.23 -80.10 -33.72
C TYR A 1177 5.72 -79.91 -35.17
N ILE A 1178 6.87 -79.25 -35.39
CA ILE A 1178 7.41 -79.02 -36.75
C ILE A 1178 8.04 -80.29 -37.32
N LYS A 1179 8.60 -81.14 -36.46
CA LYS A 1179 9.13 -82.47 -36.84
C LYS A 1179 8.10 -83.40 -37.51
N LYS A 1180 6.80 -83.14 -37.32
CA LYS A 1180 5.73 -83.93 -37.95
C LYS A 1180 5.40 -83.47 -39.39
N TYR A 1181 5.85 -82.28 -39.78
CA TYR A 1181 5.62 -81.71 -41.13
C TYR A 1181 6.91 -81.50 -41.94
N SER A 1182 8.09 -81.71 -41.34
CA SER A 1182 9.40 -81.64 -42.04
C SER A 1182 9.95 -83.00 -42.48
N LYS A 1183 9.12 -84.03 -42.46
CA LYS A 1183 9.27 -85.29 -43.22
C LYS A 1183 8.09 -85.35 -44.17
#